data_AF-A0A508X5E7-F1
#
_entry.id   AF-A0A508X5E7-F1
#
_cell.length_a   1.000
_cell.length_b   1.000
_cell.length_c   1.000
_cell.angle_alpha   90.00
_cell.angle_beta   90.00
_cell.angle_gamma   90.00
#
_symmetry.space_group_name_H-M   'P 1'
#
loop_
_entity.id
_entity.type
_entity.pdbx_description
1 polymer ?
#
loop_
_entity_poly.entity_id
_entity_poly.type
_entity_poly.pdbx_seq_one_letter_code
_entity_poly.pdbx_strand_id
1 'polypeptide(L)'
;MLSWNAPAGLKRELPMRRLLAALALVFFVLAMPLAAAAEEFISAYHSVIGVAKDGTLTVTETITANVEGNQIRRGIYRDFPLTFVDERDRRSKVDFKLLSVERDGDDEDYRTESINGGIRIYTGNADVLLPHGEHTFQITYETSRQIRFFDDHDELYWNVTGTEWAFPIEEATATVTLPDGVKAKALDVFTGGYGATEKDARAVEEGDEIFFATTRRLRPQEGLTVAIKLPKGSIERPTPSQENIWWLRDHAALVIAGAGLLFVTLYYGRAWIRVGRDPTRGVMVPRWDPPEGVSPALVNYIDNKGFSGGGWTALSAAALNLAVRGHVVLEDLKNAIIITATGKTGEKLPTGEAALMRAVEAADGKLTIDRENGKRIQAAGSGFRSAMEREHRGKYYRANKSYVVVGIVLSAATLAALLIFGGLSEDSIPFVIVPVFLAVFIAAFAVSVGKSFRRSSSLRRRILSIVVLAFMGFVLFTEFSSILAALVFSASDPADLPLFFAIGGIVLVNGLFYFLMGAPTPLGTRMMDGIDGLRQYLTLAEKDRLNMQSAPEMSPRHFETLLPYAVALGVEKPWSETFERWLLAASAGAAAAAYQPSWYHGDSFGPGSFTDTIGGLAGSMTDKITSSLPPPARSSSSGFSSGGGFSGGGGGGGGGGGW
;
A
#
# COMPACT_ATOMS: atom_id res chain seq x y z
N MET A 1 -96.06 8.30 -39.61
CA MET A 1 -95.40 8.96 -40.76
C MET A 1 -94.79 10.26 -40.25
N LEU A 2 -93.57 10.59 -40.67
CA LEU A 2 -92.79 11.79 -40.29
C LEU A 2 -92.43 11.94 -38.80
N SER A 3 -91.19 12.41 -38.60
CA SER A 3 -90.64 12.90 -37.34
C SER A 3 -90.57 14.43 -37.38
N TRP A 4 -90.43 15.08 -36.22
CA TRP A 4 -89.58 16.28 -36.11
C TRP A 4 -89.11 16.50 -34.67
N ASN A 5 -87.94 17.12 -34.51
CA ASN A 5 -87.28 17.34 -33.22
C ASN A 5 -87.62 18.71 -32.63
N ALA A 6 -87.61 18.82 -31.31
CA ALA A 6 -87.52 20.08 -30.58
C ALA A 6 -86.25 20.07 -29.69
N PRO A 7 -85.33 21.06 -29.81
CA PRO A 7 -84.08 21.07 -29.06
C PRO A 7 -84.26 21.60 -27.62
N ALA A 8 -83.53 21.02 -26.66
CA ALA A 8 -83.58 21.42 -25.25
C ALA A 8 -82.73 22.66 -24.96
N GLY A 9 -83.34 23.73 -24.44
CA GLY A 9 -82.65 24.94 -23.98
C GLY A 9 -81.99 24.73 -22.61
N LEU A 10 -80.68 24.46 -22.59
CA LEU A 10 -79.94 24.11 -21.38
C LEU A 10 -79.57 25.35 -20.52
N LYS A 11 -80.40 25.71 -19.53
CA LYS A 11 -79.99 26.65 -18.47
C LYS A 11 -78.91 26.02 -17.59
N ARG A 12 -77.64 26.39 -17.82
CA ARG A 12 -76.52 26.04 -16.95
C ARG A 12 -76.51 26.89 -15.69
N GLU A 13 -77.18 26.39 -14.65
CA GLU A 13 -76.81 26.71 -13.27
C GLU A 13 -75.32 26.34 -13.07
N LEU A 14 -74.44 27.34 -13.00
CA LEU A 14 -73.04 27.13 -12.63
C LEU A 14 -73.02 26.70 -11.15
N PRO A 15 -72.65 25.45 -10.83
CA PRO A 15 -72.91 24.92 -9.49
C PRO A 15 -72.08 25.69 -8.46
N MET A 16 -72.75 26.25 -7.45
CA MET A 16 -72.17 27.12 -6.41
C MET A 16 -70.85 26.57 -5.83
N ARG A 17 -70.73 25.24 -5.69
CA ARG A 17 -69.50 24.53 -5.34
C ARG A 17 -68.26 24.91 -6.15
N ARG A 18 -68.39 25.17 -7.46
CA ARG A 18 -67.25 25.58 -8.33
C ARG A 18 -66.85 27.03 -8.10
N LEU A 19 -67.83 27.92 -7.86
CA LEU A 19 -67.53 29.32 -7.51
C LEU A 19 -66.87 29.40 -6.13
N LEU A 20 -67.40 28.67 -5.14
CA LEU A 20 -66.81 28.56 -3.81
C LEU A 20 -65.43 27.88 -3.83
N ALA A 21 -65.21 26.86 -4.65
CA ALA A 21 -63.89 26.25 -4.81
C ALA A 21 -62.89 27.20 -5.50
N ALA A 22 -63.32 27.98 -6.48
CA ALA A 22 -62.47 29.00 -7.11
C ALA A 22 -62.12 30.14 -6.14
N LEU A 23 -63.10 30.63 -5.38
CA LEU A 23 -62.87 31.63 -4.32
C LEU A 23 -61.99 31.09 -3.20
N ALA A 24 -62.19 29.84 -2.76
CA ALA A 24 -61.33 29.19 -1.78
C ALA A 24 -59.90 29.01 -2.32
N LEU A 25 -59.72 28.65 -3.59
CA LEU A 25 -58.40 28.53 -4.23
C LEU A 25 -57.71 29.90 -4.33
N VAL A 26 -58.42 30.94 -4.77
CA VAL A 26 -57.90 32.32 -4.83
C VAL A 26 -57.55 32.83 -3.43
N PHE A 27 -58.37 32.53 -2.42
CA PHE A 27 -58.07 32.86 -1.02
C PHE A 27 -56.86 32.05 -0.51
N PHE A 28 -56.68 30.78 -0.90
CA PHE A 28 -55.51 29.98 -0.55
C PHE A 28 -54.22 30.50 -1.20
N VAL A 29 -54.30 30.98 -2.44
CA VAL A 29 -53.17 31.57 -3.18
C VAL A 29 -52.82 32.97 -2.66
N LEU A 30 -53.81 33.77 -2.25
CA LEU A 30 -53.59 35.08 -1.61
C LEU A 30 -53.21 34.98 -0.12
N ALA A 31 -53.54 33.87 0.55
CA ALA A 31 -53.16 33.59 1.93
C ALA A 31 -51.91 32.69 2.06
N MET A 32 -51.29 32.28 0.94
CA MET A 32 -49.89 31.89 0.98
C MET A 32 -49.08 33.13 1.35
N PRO A 33 -48.32 33.12 2.47
CA PRO A 33 -47.39 34.21 2.71
C PRO A 33 -46.36 34.19 1.60
N LEU A 34 -46.33 35.26 0.80
CA LEU A 34 -45.11 35.69 0.14
C LEU A 34 -44.14 36.11 1.25
N ALA A 35 -43.50 35.10 1.84
CA ALA A 35 -42.24 35.29 2.52
C ALA A 35 -41.27 35.79 1.45
N ALA A 36 -41.08 37.11 1.43
CA ALA A 36 -39.88 37.69 0.86
C ALA A 36 -38.74 37.10 1.70
N ALA A 37 -38.13 36.03 1.19
CA ALA A 37 -36.87 35.54 1.73
C ALA A 37 -35.87 36.67 1.53
N ALA A 38 -35.53 37.35 2.61
CA ALA A 38 -34.50 38.38 2.59
C ALA A 38 -33.19 37.70 2.15
N GLU A 39 -32.50 38.33 1.20
CA GLU A 39 -31.29 37.79 0.60
C GLU A 39 -30.11 38.10 1.55
N GLU A 40 -29.22 37.12 1.73
CA GLU A 40 -27.94 37.35 2.40
C GLU A 40 -26.93 37.75 1.31
N PHE A 41 -26.42 38.98 1.43
CA PHE A 41 -25.51 39.58 0.46
C PHE A 41 -24.48 40.45 1.16
N ILE A 42 -23.38 40.73 0.48
CA ILE A 42 -22.37 41.68 0.94
C ILE A 42 -22.72 43.05 0.36
N SER A 43 -23.12 43.99 1.21
CA SER A 43 -23.50 45.35 0.80
C SER A 43 -22.28 46.14 0.35
N ALA A 44 -21.15 45.98 1.05
CA ALA A 44 -19.87 46.58 0.69
C ALA A 44 -18.68 45.65 0.99
N TYR A 45 -17.73 45.58 0.07
CA TYR A 45 -16.40 44.98 0.28
C TYR A 45 -15.33 46.03 0.00
N HIS A 46 -14.44 46.28 0.97
CA HIS A 46 -13.32 47.20 0.83
C HIS A 46 -12.01 46.53 1.25
N SER A 47 -10.96 46.63 0.43
CA SER A 47 -9.63 46.07 0.73
C SER A 47 -8.57 47.16 0.69
N VAL A 48 -7.93 47.44 1.83
CA VAL A 48 -6.75 48.31 1.91
C VAL A 48 -5.50 47.41 1.82
N ILE A 49 -4.63 47.69 0.87
CA ILE A 49 -3.47 46.85 0.51
C ILE A 49 -2.20 47.73 0.55
N GLY A 50 -1.47 47.70 1.65
CA GLY A 50 -0.18 48.38 1.78
C GLY A 50 0.96 47.51 1.24
N VAL A 51 1.68 48.00 0.23
CA VAL A 51 2.79 47.29 -0.42
C VAL A 51 4.13 47.76 0.16
N ALA A 52 4.84 46.87 0.87
CA ALA A 52 6.17 47.17 1.41
C ALA A 52 7.30 46.95 0.37
N LYS A 53 8.46 47.59 0.59
CA LYS A 53 9.60 47.52 -0.35
C LYS A 53 10.22 46.12 -0.49
N ASP A 54 10.03 45.24 0.49
CA ASP A 54 10.47 43.84 0.47
C ASP A 54 9.45 42.89 -0.22
N GLY A 55 8.31 43.41 -0.68
CA GLY A 55 7.24 42.62 -1.29
C GLY A 55 6.29 41.95 -0.29
N THR A 56 6.37 42.32 1.00
CA THR A 56 5.32 42.02 1.98
C THR A 56 4.10 42.91 1.72
N LEU A 57 2.91 42.33 1.73
CA LEU A 57 1.63 43.04 1.72
C LEU A 57 1.02 43.00 3.12
N THR A 58 0.59 44.16 3.62
CA THR A 58 -0.35 44.23 4.74
C THR A 58 -1.73 44.53 4.17
N VAL A 59 -2.69 43.64 4.40
CA VAL A 59 -4.03 43.72 3.82
C VAL A 59 -5.06 43.81 4.93
N THR A 60 -5.97 44.77 4.83
CA THR A 60 -7.16 44.90 5.68
C THR A 60 -8.40 44.76 4.81
N GLU A 61 -9.14 43.67 4.97
CA GLU A 61 -10.40 43.43 4.28
C GLU A 61 -11.55 43.81 5.21
N THR A 62 -12.44 44.70 4.76
CA THR A 62 -13.64 45.13 5.48
C THR A 62 -14.86 44.68 4.67
N ILE A 63 -15.71 43.86 5.29
CA ILE A 63 -16.75 43.08 4.63
C ILE A 63 -18.06 43.33 5.37
N THR A 64 -18.94 44.14 4.80
CA THR A 64 -20.25 44.47 5.37
C THR A 64 -21.31 43.57 4.73
N ALA A 65 -22.02 42.79 5.55
CA ALA A 65 -22.96 41.76 5.10
C ALA A 65 -24.35 41.92 5.75
N ASN A 66 -25.41 41.72 4.95
CA ASN A 66 -26.77 41.61 5.46
C ASN A 66 -27.04 40.16 5.92
N VAL A 67 -27.40 40.02 7.20
CA VAL A 67 -27.53 38.75 7.91
C VAL A 67 -29.00 38.41 8.14
N GLU A 68 -29.43 37.24 7.70
CA GLU A 68 -30.82 36.78 7.82
C GLU A 68 -30.94 35.41 8.52
N GLY A 69 -29.84 34.91 9.11
CA GLY A 69 -29.83 33.68 9.91
C GLY A 69 -29.97 32.39 9.09
N ASN A 70 -29.75 32.44 7.77
CA ASN A 70 -29.97 31.33 6.84
C ASN A 70 -28.68 30.56 6.56
N GLN A 71 -27.73 31.17 5.85
CA GLN A 71 -26.36 30.69 5.70
C GLN A 71 -25.42 31.44 6.64
N ILE A 72 -25.61 32.75 6.85
CA ILE A 72 -24.86 33.51 7.86
C ILE A 72 -25.60 33.36 9.20
N ARG A 73 -25.13 32.44 10.06
CA ARG A 73 -25.84 32.08 11.30
C ARG A 73 -25.05 32.42 12.56
N ARG A 74 -23.73 32.41 12.48
CA ARG A 74 -22.77 32.66 13.56
C ARG A 74 -21.72 33.71 13.22
N GLY A 75 -21.42 33.81 11.92
CA GLY A 75 -20.48 34.75 11.33
C GLY A 75 -20.24 34.40 9.87
N ILE A 76 -19.18 34.95 9.30
CA ILE A 76 -18.69 34.59 7.97
C ILE A 76 -17.46 33.68 8.08
N TYR A 77 -17.14 32.99 6.99
CA TYR A 77 -15.82 32.42 6.77
C TYR A 77 -15.17 33.03 5.54
N ARG A 78 -13.84 33.14 5.58
CA ARG A 78 -13.00 33.78 4.57
C ARG A 78 -11.87 32.83 4.17
N ASP A 79 -11.76 32.54 2.88
CA ASP A 79 -10.79 31.59 2.32
C ASP A 79 -9.62 32.30 1.63
N PHE A 80 -8.41 32.03 2.12
CA PHE A 80 -7.17 32.59 1.61
C PHE A 80 -6.26 31.50 1.02
N PRO A 81 -6.10 31.45 -0.32
CA PRO A 81 -5.12 30.60 -1.01
C PRO A 81 -3.68 30.84 -0.52
N LEU A 82 -3.05 29.77 -0.02
CA LEU A 82 -1.65 29.72 0.38
C LEU A 82 -0.73 29.25 -0.75
N THR A 83 -1.28 28.84 -1.90
CA THR A 83 -0.49 28.54 -3.11
C THR A 83 -1.09 29.17 -4.36
N PHE A 84 -0.25 29.80 -5.17
CA PHE A 84 -0.61 30.26 -6.52
C PHE A 84 0.24 29.54 -7.58
N VAL A 85 -0.12 29.71 -8.85
CA VAL A 85 0.64 29.25 -10.02
C VAL A 85 1.07 30.47 -10.82
N ASP A 86 2.33 30.51 -11.28
CA ASP A 86 2.85 31.58 -12.14
C ASP A 86 2.66 31.29 -13.65
N GLU A 87 2.99 32.25 -14.51
CA GLU A 87 2.88 32.12 -15.98
C GLU A 87 3.79 31.03 -16.61
N ARG A 88 4.53 30.28 -15.81
CA ARG A 88 5.39 29.16 -16.23
C ARG A 88 4.91 27.83 -15.64
N ASP A 89 3.63 27.78 -15.23
CA ASP A 89 2.97 26.70 -14.51
C ASP A 89 3.65 26.29 -13.18
N ARG A 90 4.44 27.19 -12.57
CA ARG A 90 5.17 26.87 -11.33
C ARG A 90 4.32 27.20 -10.11
N ARG A 91 3.90 26.16 -9.37
CA ARG A 91 3.23 26.33 -8.08
C ARG A 91 4.20 26.89 -7.03
N SER A 92 3.82 27.98 -6.38
CA SER A 92 4.58 28.63 -5.29
C SER A 92 3.74 28.73 -4.03
N LYS A 93 4.34 28.54 -2.85
CA LYS A 93 3.66 28.72 -1.55
C LYS A 93 3.94 30.11 -0.98
N VAL A 94 2.90 30.91 -0.75
CA VAL A 94 3.02 32.23 -0.08
C VAL A 94 3.15 32.07 1.42
N ASP A 95 3.65 33.10 2.10
CA ASP A 95 3.55 33.20 3.56
C ASP A 95 2.27 33.97 3.92
N PHE A 96 1.69 33.66 5.08
CA PHE A 96 0.47 34.28 5.59
C PHE A 96 0.52 34.36 7.12
N LYS A 97 0.08 35.48 7.68
CA LYS A 97 0.02 35.75 9.12
C LYS A 97 -1.19 36.65 9.41
N LEU A 98 -2.21 36.08 10.03
CA LEU A 98 -3.37 36.82 10.55
C LEU A 98 -2.91 37.76 11.69
N LEU A 99 -3.42 39.00 11.70
CA LEU A 99 -3.09 40.03 12.69
C LEU A 99 -4.28 40.37 13.61
N SER A 100 -5.44 40.69 13.03
CA SER A 100 -6.69 40.93 13.78
C SER A 100 -7.91 40.37 13.04
N VAL A 101 -8.96 40.12 13.81
CA VAL A 101 -10.33 39.83 13.33
C VAL A 101 -11.26 40.61 14.24
N GLU A 102 -12.06 41.48 13.65
CA GLU A 102 -12.94 42.43 14.35
C GLU A 102 -14.34 42.35 13.73
N ARG A 103 -15.37 42.67 14.53
CA ARG A 103 -16.75 42.79 14.06
C ARG A 103 -17.42 43.99 14.69
N ASP A 104 -18.04 44.82 13.85
CA ASP A 104 -18.75 46.06 14.18
C ASP A 104 -17.89 47.12 14.92
N GLY A 105 -16.57 46.95 14.91
CA GLY A 105 -15.58 47.83 15.55
C GLY A 105 -15.00 47.30 16.87
N ASP A 106 -15.42 46.12 17.34
CA ASP A 106 -14.86 45.42 18.51
C ASP A 106 -14.06 44.16 18.09
N ASP A 107 -13.14 43.69 18.94
CA ASP A 107 -12.44 42.40 18.79
C ASP A 107 -13.46 41.24 18.67
N GLU A 108 -13.27 40.33 17.70
CA GLU A 108 -14.20 39.23 17.42
C GLU A 108 -13.55 37.84 17.66
N ASP A 109 -14.33 36.92 18.25
CA ASP A 109 -13.92 35.51 18.39
C ASP A 109 -13.63 34.91 17.00
N TYR A 110 -12.50 34.24 16.81
CA TYR A 110 -12.17 33.61 15.53
C TYR A 110 -11.49 32.24 15.67
N ARG A 111 -11.62 31.43 14.61
CA ARG A 111 -10.84 30.18 14.46
C ARG A 111 -10.31 30.04 13.04
N THR A 112 -9.13 29.43 12.90
CA THR A 112 -8.53 29.11 11.60
C THR A 112 -8.52 27.61 11.35
N GLU A 113 -8.70 27.21 10.09
CA GLU A 113 -8.73 25.82 9.64
C GLU A 113 -7.91 25.67 8.35
N SER A 114 -7.04 24.66 8.27
CA SER A 114 -6.31 24.37 7.03
C SER A 114 -7.27 23.82 5.98
N ILE A 115 -7.19 24.31 4.75
CA ILE A 115 -7.98 23.81 3.61
C ILE A 115 -7.07 23.46 2.44
N ASN A 116 -7.58 22.77 1.42
CA ASN A 116 -6.78 22.36 0.28
C ASN A 116 -6.17 23.57 -0.44
N GLY A 117 -4.84 23.70 -0.39
CA GLY A 117 -4.12 24.83 -0.97
C GLY A 117 -4.24 26.17 -0.22
N GLY A 118 -4.89 26.23 0.95
CA GLY A 118 -5.24 27.48 1.62
C GLY A 118 -5.45 27.42 3.14
N ILE A 119 -5.95 28.52 3.69
CA ILE A 119 -6.42 28.65 5.07
C ILE A 119 -7.81 29.29 5.07
N ARG A 120 -8.72 28.73 5.88
CA ARG A 120 -10.04 29.30 6.17
C ARG A 120 -10.02 30.00 7.51
N ILE A 121 -10.56 31.21 7.56
CA ILE A 121 -10.73 32.02 8.77
C ILE A 121 -12.23 32.09 9.03
N TYR A 122 -12.69 31.65 10.20
CA TYR A 122 -14.09 31.77 10.63
C TYR A 122 -14.20 32.90 11.66
N THR A 123 -15.12 33.84 11.45
CA THR A 123 -15.49 34.88 12.42
C THR A 123 -16.67 34.43 13.26
N GLY A 124 -16.74 34.84 14.52
CA GLY A 124 -17.79 34.50 15.47
C GLY A 124 -17.57 33.16 16.19
N ASN A 125 -18.48 32.85 17.11
CA ASN A 125 -18.36 31.71 18.03
C ASN A 125 -19.34 30.57 17.70
N ALA A 126 -18.86 29.32 17.76
CA ALA A 126 -19.62 28.12 17.41
C ALA A 126 -20.86 27.84 18.28
N ASP A 127 -20.98 28.46 19.45
CA ASP A 127 -22.17 28.36 20.32
C ASP A 127 -23.12 29.57 20.18
N VAL A 128 -22.66 30.71 19.66
CA VAL A 128 -23.43 31.97 19.54
C VAL A 128 -24.13 32.09 18.18
N LEU A 129 -25.34 32.64 18.14
CA LEU A 129 -26.00 33.03 16.90
C LEU A 129 -25.83 34.53 16.67
N LEU A 130 -25.52 34.92 15.43
CA LEU A 130 -25.40 36.31 15.02
C LEU A 130 -26.79 36.96 14.94
N PRO A 131 -26.98 38.23 15.33
CA PRO A 131 -28.21 38.96 15.11
C PRO A 131 -28.56 39.10 13.61
N HIS A 132 -29.82 39.40 13.32
CA HIS A 132 -30.24 39.78 11.96
C HIS A 132 -29.97 41.27 11.73
N GLY A 133 -29.61 41.62 10.49
CA GLY A 133 -29.29 42.99 10.07
C GLY A 133 -27.90 43.10 9.45
N GLU A 134 -27.42 44.33 9.30
CA GLU A 134 -26.10 44.60 8.72
C GLU A 134 -25.00 44.48 9.77
N HIS A 135 -23.99 43.65 9.48
CA HIS A 135 -22.79 43.45 10.31
C HIS A 135 -21.53 43.67 9.48
N THR A 136 -20.52 44.33 10.05
CA THR A 136 -19.24 44.61 9.36
C THR A 136 -18.11 43.82 10.00
N PHE A 137 -17.50 42.92 9.25
CA PHE A 137 -16.32 42.16 9.65
C PHE A 137 -15.06 42.81 9.10
N GLN A 138 -14.01 42.95 9.91
CA GLN A 138 -12.69 43.37 9.44
C GLN A 138 -11.65 42.28 9.72
N ILE A 139 -10.84 41.96 8.71
CA ILE A 139 -9.82 40.90 8.77
C ILE A 139 -8.50 41.50 8.29
N THR A 140 -7.52 41.58 9.18
CA THR A 140 -6.20 42.18 8.92
C THR A 140 -5.12 41.11 8.88
N TYR A 141 -4.31 41.05 7.82
CA TYR A 141 -3.27 40.03 7.67
C TYR A 141 -2.03 40.52 6.89
N GLU A 142 -0.89 39.90 7.18
CA GLU A 142 0.35 39.99 6.39
C GLU A 142 0.47 38.81 5.43
N THR A 143 0.95 39.05 4.20
CA THR A 143 1.33 37.99 3.25
C THR A 143 2.56 38.38 2.42
N SER A 144 3.35 37.40 1.98
CA SER A 144 4.59 37.61 1.21
C SER A 144 4.58 36.82 -0.11
N ARG A 145 5.60 37.03 -0.96
CA ARG A 145 5.78 36.32 -2.25
C ARG A 145 4.69 36.57 -3.31
N GLN A 146 3.89 37.63 -3.15
CA GLN A 146 2.79 37.99 -4.06
C GLN A 146 3.24 38.77 -5.30
N ILE A 147 4.45 39.34 -5.29
CA ILE A 147 4.98 40.15 -6.39
C ILE A 147 5.61 39.26 -7.47
N ARG A 148 5.18 39.46 -8.72
CA ARG A 148 5.75 38.83 -9.92
C ARG A 148 6.90 39.68 -10.46
N PHE A 149 8.05 39.06 -10.69
CA PHE A 149 9.27 39.78 -11.11
C PHE A 149 9.69 39.44 -12.54
N PHE A 150 9.14 40.17 -13.52
CA PHE A 150 9.47 40.04 -14.95
C PHE A 150 10.85 40.65 -15.30
N ASP A 151 11.21 40.69 -16.58
CA ASP A 151 12.51 41.24 -17.01
C ASP A 151 12.48 42.77 -17.24
N ASP A 152 11.37 43.34 -17.70
CA ASP A 152 11.16 44.78 -17.94
C ASP A 152 10.42 45.51 -16.80
N HIS A 153 9.81 44.77 -15.87
CA HIS A 153 8.93 45.29 -14.83
C HIS A 153 8.84 44.37 -13.60
N ASP A 154 8.19 44.90 -12.56
CA ASP A 154 7.63 44.14 -11.45
C ASP A 154 6.09 44.29 -11.52
N GLU A 155 5.33 43.33 -11.00
CA GLU A 155 3.85 43.36 -11.05
C GLU A 155 3.26 42.85 -9.73
N LEU A 156 2.26 43.58 -9.22
CA LEU A 156 1.29 43.05 -8.25
C LEU A 156 0.03 42.64 -9.01
N TYR A 157 -0.28 41.34 -9.03
CA TYR A 157 -1.52 40.79 -9.59
C TYR A 157 -2.31 40.16 -8.45
N TRP A 158 -3.45 40.74 -8.10
CA TRP A 158 -4.10 40.51 -6.81
C TRP A 158 -5.62 40.34 -6.93
N ASN A 159 -6.12 39.18 -6.52
CA ASN A 159 -7.55 38.95 -6.29
C ASN A 159 -8.00 39.72 -5.03
N VAL A 160 -8.78 40.79 -5.21
CA VAL A 160 -9.27 41.67 -4.13
C VAL A 160 -10.33 40.95 -3.28
N THR A 161 -11.37 40.46 -3.95
CA THR A 161 -12.45 39.69 -3.31
C THR A 161 -12.19 38.18 -3.37
N GLY A 162 -11.55 37.73 -4.45
CA GLY A 162 -11.62 36.35 -4.91
C GLY A 162 -12.95 36.02 -5.62
N THR A 163 -13.02 34.83 -6.22
CA THR A 163 -14.14 34.34 -7.06
C THR A 163 -14.90 33.16 -6.43
N GLU A 164 -14.73 32.90 -5.13
CA GLU A 164 -15.34 31.75 -4.42
C GLU A 164 -16.38 32.21 -3.38
N TRP A 165 -16.87 33.45 -3.47
CA TRP A 165 -17.93 33.95 -2.58
C TRP A 165 -19.29 33.31 -2.89
N ALA A 166 -19.93 32.79 -1.84
CA ALA A 166 -21.27 32.19 -1.91
C ALA A 166 -22.41 33.21 -2.06
N PHE A 167 -22.13 34.50 -1.82
CA PHE A 167 -23.08 35.61 -1.82
C PHE A 167 -22.77 36.60 -2.96
N PRO A 168 -23.75 37.37 -3.46
CA PRO A 168 -23.45 38.53 -4.29
C PRO A 168 -22.77 39.64 -3.47
N ILE A 169 -22.01 40.49 -4.16
CA ILE A 169 -21.38 41.70 -3.61
C ILE A 169 -21.91 42.90 -4.40
N GLU A 170 -22.63 43.81 -3.75
CA GLU A 170 -23.27 44.95 -4.44
C GLU A 170 -22.24 46.03 -4.85
N GLU A 171 -21.29 46.38 -3.97
CA GLU A 171 -20.12 47.19 -4.33
C GLU A 171 -18.81 46.57 -3.78
N ALA A 172 -17.81 46.41 -4.64
CA ALA A 172 -16.46 45.97 -4.27
C ALA A 172 -15.41 47.02 -4.65
N THR A 173 -14.51 47.33 -3.71
CA THR A 173 -13.50 48.39 -3.83
C THR A 173 -12.15 47.97 -3.25
N ALA A 174 -11.07 48.61 -3.71
CA ALA A 174 -9.74 48.45 -3.13
C ALA A 174 -8.95 49.76 -3.16
N THR A 175 -8.10 49.96 -2.16
CA THR A 175 -7.08 51.00 -2.13
C THR A 175 -5.72 50.33 -2.02
N VAL A 176 -4.84 50.53 -3.00
CA VAL A 176 -3.48 50.00 -3.01
C VAL A 176 -2.49 51.13 -2.79
N THR A 177 -1.77 51.12 -1.68
CA THR A 177 -0.72 52.11 -1.36
C THR A 177 0.64 51.54 -1.77
N LEU A 178 1.33 52.23 -2.69
CA LEU A 178 2.63 51.81 -3.20
C LEU A 178 3.79 52.29 -2.31
N PRO A 179 4.99 51.69 -2.40
CA PRO A 179 6.13 52.11 -1.57
C PRO A 179 6.67 53.50 -1.96
N ASP A 180 7.20 54.27 -0.99
CA ASP A 180 7.67 55.66 -1.21
C ASP A 180 8.47 55.85 -2.50
N GLY A 181 7.97 56.70 -3.40
CA GLY A 181 8.60 57.07 -4.66
C GLY A 181 8.34 56.12 -5.84
N VAL A 182 7.60 55.04 -5.64
CA VAL A 182 7.10 54.17 -6.72
C VAL A 182 5.83 54.78 -7.33
N LYS A 183 5.68 54.64 -8.65
CA LYS A 183 4.44 54.96 -9.38
C LYS A 183 4.10 53.85 -10.35
N ALA A 184 2.82 53.64 -10.66
CA ALA A 184 2.42 52.67 -11.66
C ALA A 184 2.91 53.09 -13.07
N LYS A 185 3.25 52.09 -13.90
CA LYS A 185 3.44 52.24 -15.35
C LYS A 185 2.14 51.98 -16.11
N ALA A 186 1.33 51.05 -15.61
CA ALA A 186 0.01 50.70 -16.14
C ALA A 186 -0.82 50.03 -15.03
N LEU A 187 -2.13 50.18 -15.14
CA LEU A 187 -3.13 49.51 -14.32
C LEU A 187 -4.00 48.65 -15.24
N ASP A 188 -4.42 47.49 -14.78
CA ASP A 188 -5.51 46.74 -15.37
C ASP A 188 -6.42 46.16 -14.30
N VAL A 189 -7.66 45.85 -14.68
CA VAL A 189 -8.69 45.33 -13.77
C VAL A 189 -9.53 44.28 -14.48
N PHE A 190 -9.93 43.26 -13.72
CA PHE A 190 -10.72 42.12 -14.20
C PHE A 190 -11.88 41.86 -13.25
N THR A 191 -13.05 41.58 -13.82
CA THR A 191 -14.28 41.23 -13.10
C THR A 191 -14.90 39.95 -13.65
N GLY A 192 -15.76 39.32 -12.84
CA GLY A 192 -16.51 38.12 -13.22
C GLY A 192 -15.97 36.85 -12.56
N GLY A 193 -16.38 35.68 -13.07
CA GLY A 193 -15.98 34.39 -12.51
C GLY A 193 -14.54 33.98 -12.84
N TYR A 194 -14.11 32.83 -12.32
CA TYR A 194 -12.76 32.30 -12.56
C TYR A 194 -12.43 32.21 -14.07
N GLY A 195 -11.37 32.90 -14.49
CA GLY A 195 -10.95 32.97 -15.90
C GLY A 195 -11.71 33.98 -16.77
N ALA A 196 -12.61 34.79 -16.20
CA ALA A 196 -13.25 35.90 -16.91
C ALA A 196 -12.26 37.04 -17.18
N THR A 197 -12.57 37.83 -18.21
CA THR A 197 -11.77 39.00 -18.65
C THR A 197 -12.62 40.25 -18.85
N GLU A 198 -13.79 40.29 -18.20
CA GLU A 198 -14.66 41.46 -18.14
C GLU A 198 -13.97 42.58 -17.34
N LYS A 199 -14.37 43.84 -17.58
CA LYS A 199 -13.71 45.03 -16.98
C LYS A 199 -14.72 46.01 -16.42
N ASP A 200 -15.70 45.49 -15.67
CA ASP A 200 -16.77 46.27 -15.06
C ASP A 200 -16.32 46.92 -13.74
N ALA A 201 -15.21 47.64 -13.80
CA ALA A 201 -14.59 48.37 -12.72
C ALA A 201 -13.81 49.58 -13.25
N ARG A 202 -13.61 50.58 -12.39
CA ARG A 202 -12.81 51.79 -12.64
C ARG A 202 -11.58 51.81 -11.72
N ALA A 203 -10.51 52.45 -12.19
CA ALA A 203 -9.30 52.71 -11.42
C ALA A 203 -8.97 54.21 -11.44
N VAL A 204 -8.42 54.74 -10.34
CA VAL A 204 -7.98 56.13 -10.18
C VAL A 204 -6.65 56.13 -9.42
N GLU A 205 -5.64 56.85 -9.92
CA GLU A 205 -4.33 57.03 -9.25
C GLU A 205 -4.29 58.42 -8.59
N GLU A 206 -4.16 58.45 -7.26
CA GLU A 206 -4.04 59.68 -6.47
C GLU A 206 -2.73 59.66 -5.66
N GLY A 207 -1.67 60.24 -6.25
CA GLY A 207 -0.36 60.35 -5.61
C GLY A 207 0.43 59.05 -5.66
N ASP A 208 0.43 58.31 -4.55
CA ASP A 208 1.02 56.99 -4.29
C ASP A 208 -0.05 55.93 -3.96
N GLU A 209 -1.31 56.33 -3.83
CA GLU A 209 -2.46 55.44 -3.69
C GLU A 209 -3.18 55.20 -5.03
N ILE A 210 -3.73 54.00 -5.20
CA ILE A 210 -4.51 53.60 -6.37
C ILE A 210 -5.84 53.02 -5.89
N PHE A 211 -6.94 53.72 -6.20
CA PHE A 211 -8.29 53.32 -5.84
C PHE A 211 -8.98 52.58 -7.00
N PHE A 212 -9.62 51.45 -6.68
CA PHE A 212 -10.42 50.64 -7.60
C PHE A 212 -11.84 50.49 -7.08
N ALA A 213 -12.83 50.50 -7.98
CA ALA A 213 -14.24 50.25 -7.65
C ALA A 213 -15.00 49.58 -8.79
N THR A 214 -15.84 48.60 -8.49
CA THR A 214 -16.76 47.98 -9.45
C THR A 214 -17.78 48.99 -10.01
N THR A 215 -18.20 48.81 -11.26
CA THR A 215 -19.28 49.60 -11.91
C THR A 215 -20.61 48.86 -11.98
N ARG A 216 -20.63 47.57 -11.60
CA ARG A 216 -21.82 46.72 -11.43
C ARG A 216 -21.65 45.82 -10.21
N ARG A 217 -22.75 45.32 -9.64
CA ARG A 217 -22.70 44.26 -8.64
C ARG A 217 -22.03 42.99 -9.17
N LEU A 218 -21.31 42.29 -8.31
CA LEU A 218 -20.77 40.96 -8.55
C LEU A 218 -21.82 39.91 -8.12
N ARG A 219 -22.04 38.90 -8.94
CA ARG A 219 -22.88 37.73 -8.58
C ARG A 219 -22.10 36.78 -7.66
N PRO A 220 -22.76 35.79 -7.02
CA PRO A 220 -22.04 34.68 -6.40
C PRO A 220 -21.04 34.06 -7.37
N GLN A 221 -19.84 33.75 -6.88
CA GLN A 221 -18.69 33.26 -7.64
C GLN A 221 -18.12 34.24 -8.70
N GLU A 222 -18.57 35.50 -8.76
CA GLU A 222 -17.86 36.58 -9.48
C GLU A 222 -16.97 37.36 -8.49
N GLY A 223 -15.85 37.90 -8.98
CA GLY A 223 -14.89 38.64 -8.16
C GLY A 223 -14.33 39.90 -8.83
N LEU A 224 -13.50 40.63 -8.07
CA LEU A 224 -12.65 41.73 -8.51
C LEU A 224 -11.17 41.35 -8.38
N THR A 225 -10.40 41.53 -9.45
CA THR A 225 -8.95 41.31 -9.50
C THR A 225 -8.25 42.51 -10.14
N VAL A 226 -7.15 42.96 -9.55
CA VAL A 226 -6.38 44.12 -10.01
C VAL A 226 -4.96 43.72 -10.43
N ALA A 227 -4.43 44.37 -11.46
CA ALA A 227 -3.07 44.19 -11.92
C ALA A 227 -2.35 45.55 -12.00
N ILE A 228 -1.22 45.68 -11.30
CA ILE A 228 -0.47 46.93 -11.18
C ILE A 228 0.96 46.68 -11.66
N LYS A 229 1.27 47.21 -12.84
CA LYS A 229 2.59 47.09 -13.47
C LYS A 229 3.49 48.22 -12.96
N LEU A 230 4.58 47.85 -12.28
CA LEU A 230 5.53 48.75 -11.64
C LEU A 230 6.82 48.93 -12.47
N PRO A 231 7.61 49.98 -12.22
CA PRO A 231 9.01 50.08 -12.64
C PRO A 231 9.83 48.87 -12.17
N LYS A 232 10.94 48.61 -12.88
CA LYS A 232 11.80 47.45 -12.57
C LYS A 232 12.70 47.78 -11.38
N GLY A 233 12.65 46.94 -10.35
CA GLY A 233 13.31 47.21 -9.07
C GLY A 233 12.51 48.16 -8.18
N SER A 234 11.18 48.24 -8.37
CA SER A 234 10.29 48.95 -7.43
C SER A 234 10.05 48.16 -6.14
N ILE A 235 10.24 46.84 -6.21
CA ILE A 235 10.23 45.92 -5.07
C ILE A 235 11.59 45.21 -5.03
N GLU A 236 12.15 45.03 -3.84
CA GLU A 236 13.38 44.27 -3.64
C GLU A 236 13.16 42.79 -3.97
N ARG A 237 14.05 42.22 -4.79
CA ARG A 237 14.02 40.78 -5.06
C ARG A 237 14.54 40.00 -3.86
N PRO A 238 14.02 38.78 -3.60
CA PRO A 238 14.58 37.89 -2.58
C PRO A 238 16.06 37.62 -2.82
N THR A 239 16.84 37.48 -1.74
CA THR A 239 18.24 37.07 -1.85
C THR A 239 18.35 35.64 -2.37
N PRO A 240 19.45 35.25 -3.05
CA PRO A 240 19.66 33.87 -3.50
C PRO A 240 19.60 32.85 -2.35
N SER A 241 19.91 33.25 -1.11
CA SER A 241 19.71 32.43 0.09
C SER A 241 18.22 32.19 0.41
N GLN A 242 17.36 33.20 0.29
CA GLN A 242 15.91 33.06 0.46
C GLN A 242 15.32 32.23 -0.67
N GLU A 243 15.70 32.48 -1.92
CA GLU A 243 15.25 31.69 -3.09
C GLU A 243 15.57 30.19 -2.93
N ASN A 244 16.78 29.85 -2.47
CA ASN A 244 17.16 28.45 -2.20
C ASN A 244 16.35 27.82 -1.05
N ILE A 245 16.03 28.57 0.00
CA ILE A 245 15.20 28.10 1.13
C ILE A 245 13.75 27.90 0.68
N TRP A 246 13.20 28.81 -0.12
CA TRP A 246 11.87 28.68 -0.72
C TRP A 246 11.81 27.49 -1.69
N TRP A 247 12.82 27.31 -2.54
CA TRP A 247 12.91 26.13 -3.41
C TRP A 247 12.93 24.82 -2.60
N LEU A 248 13.74 24.74 -1.55
CA LEU A 248 13.79 23.59 -0.64
C LEU A 248 12.47 23.34 0.10
N ARG A 249 11.76 24.39 0.52
CA ARG A 249 10.44 24.29 1.14
C ARG A 249 9.40 23.75 0.17
N ASP A 250 9.34 24.36 -1.01
CA ASP A 250 8.28 24.11 -1.98
C ASP A 250 8.50 22.76 -2.72
N HIS A 251 9.73 22.21 -2.71
CA HIS A 251 10.07 20.87 -3.21
C HIS A 251 10.36 19.83 -2.10
N ALA A 252 10.02 20.13 -0.84
CA ALA A 252 10.44 19.33 0.32
C ALA A 252 10.05 17.84 0.20
N ALA A 253 8.83 17.54 -0.26
CA ALA A 253 8.37 16.17 -0.49
C ALA A 253 9.30 15.38 -1.44
N LEU A 254 9.64 15.95 -2.60
CA LEU A 254 10.50 15.32 -3.60
C LEU A 254 11.93 15.13 -3.08
N VAL A 255 12.47 16.13 -2.37
CA VAL A 255 13.82 16.03 -1.77
C VAL A 255 13.87 14.92 -0.71
N ILE A 256 12.89 14.84 0.19
CA ILE A 256 12.82 13.81 1.24
C ILE A 256 12.64 12.42 0.62
N ALA A 257 11.71 12.25 -0.32
CA ALA A 257 11.45 10.96 -0.95
C ALA A 257 12.64 10.47 -1.79
N GLY A 258 13.25 11.35 -2.60
CA GLY A 258 14.41 11.03 -3.44
C GLY A 258 15.66 10.71 -2.61
N ALA A 259 15.98 11.53 -1.60
CA ALA A 259 17.11 11.26 -0.71
C ALA A 259 16.89 9.98 0.12
N GLY A 260 15.65 9.73 0.55
CA GLY A 260 15.26 8.51 1.27
C GLY A 260 15.38 7.25 0.41
N LEU A 261 14.90 7.27 -0.84
CA LEU A 261 15.09 6.19 -1.81
C LEU A 261 16.58 5.90 -2.03
N LEU A 262 17.40 6.94 -2.24
CA LEU A 262 18.84 6.79 -2.41
C LEU A 262 19.48 6.17 -1.16
N PHE A 263 19.15 6.66 0.03
CA PHE A 263 19.71 6.17 1.30
C PHE A 263 19.32 4.70 1.59
N VAL A 264 18.05 4.35 1.41
CA VAL A 264 17.54 2.97 1.55
C VAL A 264 18.22 2.04 0.54
N THR A 265 18.38 2.48 -0.71
CA THR A 265 19.05 1.70 -1.77
C THR A 265 20.54 1.50 -1.48
N LEU A 266 21.26 2.54 -1.04
CA LEU A 266 22.67 2.47 -0.65
C LEU A 266 22.87 1.56 0.58
N TYR A 267 21.98 1.66 1.58
CA TYR A 267 21.95 0.76 2.73
C TYR A 267 21.81 -0.71 2.27
N TYR A 268 20.79 -0.99 1.44
CA TYR A 268 20.51 -2.35 0.99
C TYR A 268 21.62 -2.92 0.10
N GLY A 269 22.16 -2.13 -0.83
CA GLY A 269 23.29 -2.54 -1.66
C GLY A 269 24.54 -2.87 -0.83
N ARG A 270 24.86 -2.02 0.15
CA ARG A 270 25.99 -2.25 1.09
C ARG A 270 25.76 -3.48 1.97
N ALA A 271 24.52 -3.71 2.43
CA ALA A 271 24.17 -4.92 3.19
C ALA A 271 24.29 -6.18 2.32
N TRP A 272 23.76 -6.16 1.10
CA TRP A 272 23.80 -7.29 0.17
C TRP A 272 25.23 -7.66 -0.23
N ILE A 273 26.06 -6.69 -0.58
CA ILE A 273 27.50 -6.90 -0.85
C ILE A 273 28.22 -7.55 0.34
N ARG A 274 27.79 -7.26 1.58
CA ARG A 274 28.40 -7.77 2.81
C ARG A 274 27.89 -9.16 3.26
N VAL A 275 26.61 -9.48 3.06
CA VAL A 275 25.99 -10.72 3.60
C VAL A 275 25.08 -11.49 2.65
N GLY A 276 24.59 -10.88 1.56
CA GLY A 276 23.60 -11.46 0.64
C GLY A 276 24.16 -11.96 -0.70
N ARG A 277 25.45 -11.76 -0.98
CA ARG A 277 26.12 -12.32 -2.16
C ARG A 277 26.47 -13.79 -1.92
N ASP A 278 25.91 -14.68 -2.75
CA ASP A 278 26.21 -16.12 -2.70
C ASP A 278 27.71 -16.41 -2.88
N PRO A 279 28.30 -17.34 -2.10
CA PRO A 279 29.66 -17.82 -2.33
C PRO A 279 29.80 -18.53 -3.69
N THR A 280 30.99 -18.45 -4.28
CA THR A 280 31.34 -19.21 -5.50
C THR A 280 31.11 -20.71 -5.29
N ARG A 281 30.28 -21.32 -6.13
CA ARG A 281 30.10 -22.78 -6.20
C ARG A 281 31.38 -23.46 -6.67
N GLY A 282 31.61 -24.69 -6.22
CA GLY A 282 32.64 -25.55 -6.76
C GLY A 282 32.29 -26.11 -8.14
N VAL A 283 33.21 -26.86 -8.73
CA VAL A 283 32.86 -27.76 -9.85
C VAL A 283 31.98 -28.87 -9.28
N MET A 284 30.72 -28.92 -9.71
CA MET A 284 29.80 -29.98 -9.32
C MET A 284 30.22 -31.27 -10.05
N VAL A 285 30.61 -32.28 -9.28
CA VAL A 285 31.03 -33.59 -9.75
C VAL A 285 30.03 -34.63 -9.24
N PRO A 286 29.46 -35.50 -10.11
CA PRO A 286 28.60 -36.60 -9.69
C PRO A 286 29.29 -37.48 -8.65
N ARG A 287 28.55 -37.94 -7.64
CA ARG A 287 29.08 -38.82 -6.60
C ARG A 287 28.04 -39.83 -6.14
N TRP A 288 28.47 -41.05 -5.84
CA TRP A 288 27.62 -42.10 -5.28
C TRP A 288 27.53 -41.99 -3.74
N ASP A 289 28.56 -41.47 -3.08
CA ASP A 289 28.58 -41.30 -1.63
C ASP A 289 27.92 -39.97 -1.17
N PRO A 290 27.11 -39.99 -0.11
CA PRO A 290 26.57 -38.77 0.49
C PRO A 290 27.67 -37.93 1.16
N PRO A 291 27.52 -36.59 1.28
CA PRO A 291 28.52 -35.74 1.93
C PRO A 291 28.80 -36.16 3.38
N GLU A 292 30.07 -36.16 3.77
CA GLU A 292 30.53 -36.67 5.07
C GLU A 292 29.79 -36.06 6.26
N GLY A 293 29.27 -36.92 7.14
CA GLY A 293 28.56 -36.52 8.35
C GLY A 293 27.17 -35.92 8.13
N VAL A 294 26.63 -35.92 6.91
CA VAL A 294 25.29 -35.39 6.60
C VAL A 294 24.28 -36.54 6.56
N SER A 295 23.35 -36.60 7.52
CA SER A 295 22.26 -37.60 7.48
C SER A 295 21.18 -37.25 6.44
N PRO A 296 20.33 -38.19 6.02
CA PRO A 296 19.26 -37.93 5.05
C PRO A 296 18.32 -36.78 5.46
N ALA A 297 17.97 -36.70 6.75
CA ALA A 297 17.19 -35.57 7.29
C ALA A 297 17.91 -34.22 7.13
N LEU A 298 19.24 -34.21 7.24
CA LEU A 298 20.05 -33.02 7.06
C LEU A 298 20.28 -32.67 5.58
N VAL A 299 20.36 -33.67 4.69
CA VAL A 299 20.35 -33.45 3.24
C VAL A 299 19.08 -32.69 2.83
N ASN A 300 17.90 -33.15 3.25
CA ASN A 300 16.63 -32.45 2.96
C ASN A 300 16.63 -31.00 3.51
N TYR A 301 17.14 -30.80 4.73
CA TYR A 301 17.21 -29.48 5.38
C TYR A 301 18.19 -28.51 4.68
N ILE A 302 19.33 -28.99 4.19
CA ILE A 302 20.32 -28.17 3.46
C ILE A 302 19.76 -27.80 2.08
N ASP A 303 19.26 -28.78 1.34
CA ASP A 303 18.65 -28.62 0.01
C ASP A 303 17.52 -27.59 0.01
N ASN A 304 16.58 -27.72 0.96
CA ASN A 304 15.43 -26.83 1.10
C ASN A 304 15.74 -25.50 1.80
N LYS A 305 17.03 -25.18 2.05
CA LYS A 305 17.49 -23.97 2.78
C LYS A 305 16.84 -23.80 4.16
N GLY A 306 16.46 -24.91 4.79
CA GLY A 306 15.60 -25.02 5.97
C GLY A 306 14.52 -26.10 5.79
N PHE A 307 13.49 -26.11 6.64
CA PHE A 307 12.38 -27.05 6.51
C PHE A 307 11.24 -26.53 5.61
N SER A 308 11.09 -27.13 4.43
CA SER A 308 9.87 -27.06 3.62
C SER A 308 8.78 -28.02 4.14
N GLY A 309 7.55 -27.88 3.67
CA GLY A 309 6.42 -28.82 3.91
C GLY A 309 5.90 -28.98 5.34
N GLY A 310 6.67 -28.60 6.36
CA GLY A 310 6.49 -28.95 7.77
C GLY A 310 7.70 -29.67 8.38
N GLY A 311 8.58 -30.25 7.54
CA GLY A 311 9.70 -31.11 7.93
C GLY A 311 9.45 -32.61 7.74
N TRP A 312 8.27 -33.00 7.25
CA TRP A 312 7.81 -34.40 7.18
C TRP A 312 8.62 -35.29 6.23
N THR A 313 9.11 -34.77 5.11
CA THR A 313 9.99 -35.51 4.19
C THR A 313 11.33 -35.85 4.86
N ALA A 314 11.93 -34.90 5.59
CA ALA A 314 13.13 -35.16 6.40
C ALA A 314 12.88 -36.16 7.54
N LEU A 315 11.70 -36.11 8.17
CA LEU A 315 11.32 -37.08 9.22
C LEU A 315 11.13 -38.49 8.63
N SER A 316 10.53 -38.59 7.45
CA SER A 316 10.37 -39.86 6.72
C SER A 316 11.74 -40.43 6.30
N ALA A 317 12.66 -39.57 5.85
CA ALA A 317 14.04 -39.94 5.55
C ALA A 317 14.80 -40.43 6.79
N ALA A 318 14.61 -39.80 7.96
CA ALA A 318 15.17 -40.25 9.24
C ALA A 318 14.58 -41.61 9.68
N ALA A 319 13.27 -41.80 9.54
CA ALA A 319 12.60 -43.06 9.88
C ALA A 319 13.16 -44.22 9.04
N LEU A 320 13.32 -44.00 7.73
CA LEU A 320 13.86 -45.01 6.82
C LEU A 320 15.36 -45.27 7.06
N ASN A 321 16.15 -44.25 7.43
CA ASN A 321 17.55 -44.41 7.82
C ASN A 321 17.71 -45.24 9.11
N LEU A 322 16.85 -45.01 10.11
CA LEU A 322 16.79 -45.84 11.33
C LEU A 322 16.39 -47.28 11.01
N ALA A 323 15.48 -47.48 10.06
CA ALA A 323 14.99 -48.79 9.65
C ALA A 323 16.08 -49.60 8.93
N VAL A 324 16.71 -49.02 7.89
CA VAL A 324 17.85 -49.63 7.17
C VAL A 324 19.04 -49.94 8.10
N ARG A 325 19.26 -49.13 9.14
CA ARG A 325 20.31 -49.38 10.16
C ARG A 325 19.85 -50.33 11.28
N GLY A 326 18.63 -50.88 11.23
CA GLY A 326 18.13 -51.89 12.16
C GLY A 326 17.82 -51.39 13.57
N HIS A 327 17.53 -50.09 13.76
CA HIS A 327 17.09 -49.53 15.05
C HIS A 327 15.56 -49.54 15.21
N VAL A 328 14.83 -49.52 14.09
CA VAL A 328 13.38 -49.68 14.03
C VAL A 328 13.00 -50.65 12.92
N VAL A 329 11.76 -51.13 12.94
CA VAL A 329 11.09 -51.77 11.81
C VAL A 329 9.87 -50.93 11.45
N LEU A 330 9.58 -50.85 10.15
CA LEU A 330 8.39 -50.21 9.62
C LEU A 330 7.30 -51.27 9.35
N GLU A 331 6.09 -51.05 9.87
CA GLU A 331 4.91 -51.91 9.60
C GLU A 331 3.79 -51.07 8.94
N ASP A 332 2.91 -51.74 8.18
CA ASP A 332 1.72 -51.20 7.51
C ASP A 332 1.87 -49.82 6.81
N LEU A 333 2.73 -49.80 5.80
CA LEU A 333 2.88 -48.65 4.92
C LEU A 333 1.57 -48.30 4.16
N LYS A 334 0.58 -49.21 4.08
CA LYS A 334 -0.68 -49.03 3.35
C LYS A 334 -1.76 -48.31 4.14
N ASN A 335 -2.07 -48.68 5.39
CA ASN A 335 -3.12 -48.02 6.19
C ASN A 335 -2.55 -47.10 7.29
N ALA A 336 -1.87 -47.63 8.31
CA ALA A 336 -1.28 -46.85 9.41
C ALA A 336 0.22 -47.15 9.57
N ILE A 337 1.09 -46.16 9.33
CA ILE A 337 2.54 -46.37 9.43
C ILE A 337 2.91 -46.56 10.89
N ILE A 338 3.48 -47.70 11.19
CA ILE A 338 3.94 -48.07 12.53
C ILE A 338 5.46 -48.08 12.52
N ILE A 339 6.06 -47.48 13.55
CA ILE A 339 7.51 -47.49 13.79
C ILE A 339 7.76 -48.22 15.11
N THR A 340 8.22 -49.47 15.05
CA THR A 340 8.51 -50.32 16.22
C THR A 340 10.02 -50.36 16.47
N ALA A 341 10.49 -50.09 17.69
CA ALA A 341 11.91 -50.14 18.03
C ALA A 341 12.44 -51.59 18.16
N THR A 342 13.67 -51.85 17.69
CA THR A 342 14.29 -53.20 17.75
C THR A 342 15.05 -53.49 19.04
N GLY A 343 15.24 -52.49 19.91
CA GLY A 343 16.13 -52.58 21.08
C GLY A 343 17.63 -52.45 20.75
N LYS A 344 18.01 -52.22 19.49
CA LYS A 344 19.42 -52.03 19.10
C LYS A 344 19.99 -50.71 19.66
N THR A 345 20.81 -50.81 20.70
CA THR A 345 21.50 -49.70 21.37
C THR A 345 23.00 -49.63 21.03
N GLY A 346 23.66 -48.52 21.41
CA GLY A 346 25.12 -48.37 21.37
C GLY A 346 25.69 -47.59 20.18
N GLU A 347 24.90 -47.35 19.14
CA GLU A 347 25.30 -46.58 17.95
C GLU A 347 24.95 -45.09 18.09
N LYS A 348 25.89 -44.18 17.77
CA LYS A 348 25.66 -42.72 17.89
C LYS A 348 24.82 -42.21 16.71
N LEU A 349 23.52 -42.09 16.93
CA LEU A 349 22.57 -41.57 15.95
C LEU A 349 22.76 -40.06 15.67
N PRO A 350 22.55 -39.60 14.43
CA PRO A 350 22.45 -38.17 14.10
C PRO A 350 21.22 -37.50 14.74
N THR A 351 21.20 -36.18 14.82
CA THR A 351 20.26 -35.43 15.68
C THR A 351 18.78 -35.55 15.29
N GLY A 352 18.44 -35.72 14.00
CA GLY A 352 17.07 -35.98 13.56
C GLY A 352 16.60 -37.37 13.96
N GLU A 353 17.41 -38.38 13.61
CA GLU A 353 17.21 -39.78 13.95
C GLU A 353 17.12 -40.01 15.47
N ALA A 354 18.00 -39.37 16.26
CA ALA A 354 17.96 -39.42 17.72
C ALA A 354 16.73 -38.71 18.33
N ALA A 355 16.20 -37.67 17.66
CA ALA A 355 14.95 -37.04 18.09
C ALA A 355 13.72 -37.90 17.76
N LEU A 356 13.76 -38.65 16.66
CA LEU A 356 12.70 -39.61 16.30
C LEU A 356 12.72 -40.84 17.21
N MET A 357 13.89 -41.42 17.52
CA MET A 357 14.00 -42.55 18.47
C MET A 357 13.40 -42.20 19.83
N ARG A 358 13.71 -41.03 20.41
CA ARG A 358 13.08 -40.58 21.67
C ARG A 358 11.56 -40.47 21.59
N ALA A 359 10.99 -40.20 20.42
CA ALA A 359 9.54 -40.15 20.21
C ALA A 359 8.91 -41.55 20.06
N VAL A 360 9.68 -42.56 19.62
CA VAL A 360 9.29 -43.97 19.63
C VAL A 360 9.41 -44.56 21.04
N GLU A 361 10.50 -44.26 21.75
CA GLU A 361 10.73 -44.63 23.16
C GLU A 361 9.65 -44.04 24.09
N ALA A 362 9.28 -42.77 23.90
CA ALA A 362 8.17 -42.12 24.62
C ALA A 362 6.75 -42.54 24.14
N ALA A 363 6.67 -43.48 23.21
CA ALA A 363 5.46 -44.17 22.78
C ALA A 363 5.56 -45.68 23.07
N ASP A 364 6.16 -46.03 24.22
CA ASP A 364 6.33 -47.39 24.72
C ASP A 364 7.03 -48.34 23.72
N GLY A 365 7.89 -47.78 22.86
CA GLY A 365 8.64 -48.50 21.81
C GLY A 365 7.88 -48.67 20.49
N LYS A 366 6.63 -48.20 20.36
CA LYS A 366 5.81 -48.35 19.14
C LYS A 366 5.03 -47.07 18.81
N LEU A 367 5.55 -46.28 17.85
CA LEU A 367 4.90 -45.05 17.38
C LEU A 367 4.02 -45.33 16.16
N THR A 368 2.70 -45.30 16.36
CA THR A 368 1.71 -45.38 15.27
C THR A 368 1.38 -43.99 14.72
N ILE A 369 1.37 -43.86 13.38
CA ILE A 369 1.04 -42.65 12.64
C ILE A 369 -0.35 -42.81 12.03
N ASP A 370 -1.35 -42.44 12.81
CA ASP A 370 -2.79 -42.47 12.51
C ASP A 370 -3.49 -41.18 12.96
N ARG A 371 -4.80 -41.04 12.73
CA ARG A 371 -5.57 -39.83 13.12
C ARG A 371 -5.83 -39.70 14.62
N GLU A 372 -5.79 -40.78 15.37
CA GLU A 372 -6.10 -40.83 16.81
C GLU A 372 -4.89 -40.35 17.63
N ASN A 373 -3.70 -40.72 17.19
CA ASN A 373 -2.41 -40.29 17.74
C ASN A 373 -1.94 -38.91 17.25
N GLY A 374 -2.78 -38.13 16.55
CA GLY A 374 -2.44 -36.84 15.93
C GLY A 374 -1.68 -35.84 16.83
N LYS A 375 -2.01 -35.76 18.13
CA LYS A 375 -1.27 -34.93 19.10
C LYS A 375 0.17 -35.43 19.36
N ARG A 376 0.37 -36.75 19.47
CA ARG A 376 1.69 -37.38 19.64
C ARG A 376 2.54 -37.19 18.39
N ILE A 377 1.95 -37.34 17.21
CA ILE A 377 2.61 -37.12 15.90
C ILE A 377 3.04 -35.65 15.76
N GLN A 378 2.18 -34.70 16.18
CA GLN A 378 2.54 -33.28 16.22
C GLN A 378 3.67 -32.99 17.22
N ALA A 379 3.69 -33.64 18.38
CA ALA A 379 4.78 -33.54 19.36
C ALA A 379 6.10 -34.11 18.82
N ALA A 380 6.07 -35.29 18.20
CA ALA A 380 7.24 -35.92 17.58
C ALA A 380 7.82 -35.05 16.45
N GLY A 381 6.98 -34.55 15.54
CA GLY A 381 7.40 -33.69 14.43
C GLY A 381 7.95 -32.33 14.89
N SER A 382 7.32 -31.70 15.89
CA SER A 382 7.81 -30.44 16.45
C SER A 382 9.09 -30.62 17.28
N GLY A 383 9.25 -31.76 17.98
CA GLY A 383 10.48 -32.15 18.66
C GLY A 383 11.64 -32.39 17.70
N PHE A 384 11.44 -33.22 16.67
CA PHE A 384 12.37 -33.45 15.57
C PHE A 384 12.83 -32.13 14.92
N ARG A 385 11.87 -31.27 14.56
CA ARG A 385 12.13 -29.96 13.99
C ARG A 385 12.96 -29.08 14.94
N SER A 386 12.60 -29.06 16.23
CA SER A 386 13.27 -28.24 17.25
C SER A 386 14.65 -28.76 17.67
N ALA A 387 14.97 -30.02 17.37
CA ALA A 387 16.32 -30.56 17.51
C ALA A 387 17.19 -30.14 16.30
N MET A 388 16.70 -30.41 15.08
CA MET A 388 17.39 -30.09 13.84
C MET A 388 17.62 -28.58 13.66
N GLU A 389 16.62 -27.72 13.93
CA GLU A 389 16.82 -26.27 13.87
C GLU A 389 17.78 -25.76 14.97
N ARG A 390 17.85 -26.40 16.14
CA ARG A 390 18.74 -25.97 17.23
C ARG A 390 20.22 -26.17 16.91
N GLU A 391 20.55 -27.22 16.17
CA GLU A 391 21.95 -27.53 15.80
C GLU A 391 22.36 -26.94 14.43
N HIS A 392 21.42 -26.73 13.51
CA HIS A 392 21.75 -26.45 12.09
C HIS A 392 21.29 -25.08 11.57
N ARG A 393 20.43 -24.35 12.29
CA ARG A 393 19.95 -23.02 11.89
C ARG A 393 21.11 -22.02 11.76
N GLY A 394 21.26 -21.40 10.59
CA GLY A 394 22.33 -20.43 10.33
C GLY A 394 23.72 -21.03 10.06
N LYS A 395 23.87 -22.37 10.12
CA LYS A 395 25.12 -23.11 9.83
C LYS A 395 25.33 -23.25 8.32
N TYR A 396 24.28 -23.63 7.58
CA TYR A 396 24.33 -23.89 6.13
C TYR A 396 23.70 -22.77 5.28
N TYR A 397 22.64 -22.12 5.76
CA TYR A 397 21.97 -21.01 5.06
C TYR A 397 21.63 -19.88 6.02
N ARG A 398 21.77 -18.62 5.58
CA ARG A 398 21.49 -17.43 6.38
C ARG A 398 20.55 -16.50 5.62
N ALA A 399 19.29 -16.45 6.07
CA ALA A 399 18.26 -15.57 5.53
C ALA A 399 18.40 -14.08 5.91
N ASN A 400 19.40 -13.72 6.75
CA ASN A 400 19.83 -12.35 7.06
C ASN A 400 18.72 -11.31 7.38
N LYS A 401 17.56 -11.77 7.88
CA LYS A 401 16.32 -10.97 7.97
C LYS A 401 16.43 -9.67 8.78
N SER A 402 17.38 -9.57 9.71
CA SER A 402 17.65 -8.35 10.48
C SER A 402 18.01 -7.16 9.58
N TYR A 403 18.78 -7.38 8.50
CA TYR A 403 19.11 -6.32 7.55
C TYR A 403 17.87 -5.83 6.79
N VAL A 404 16.96 -6.74 6.44
CA VAL A 404 15.68 -6.38 5.79
C VAL A 404 14.77 -5.62 6.76
N VAL A 405 14.71 -6.02 8.04
CA VAL A 405 13.94 -5.28 9.06
C VAL A 405 14.49 -3.86 9.24
N VAL A 406 15.82 -3.67 9.29
CA VAL A 406 16.42 -2.33 9.37
C VAL A 406 16.12 -1.50 8.13
N GLY A 407 16.19 -2.07 6.92
CA GLY A 407 15.81 -1.38 5.69
C GLY A 407 14.33 -0.96 5.66
N ILE A 408 13.43 -1.81 6.16
CA ILE A 408 12.00 -1.48 6.32
C ILE A 408 11.81 -0.35 7.35
N VAL A 409 12.53 -0.36 8.48
CA VAL A 409 12.47 0.71 9.49
C VAL A 409 12.99 2.04 8.93
N LEU A 410 14.09 2.04 8.17
CA LEU A 410 14.58 3.24 7.47
C LEU A 410 13.56 3.76 6.46
N SER A 411 12.89 2.87 5.74
CA SER A 411 11.84 3.22 4.78
C SER A 411 10.62 3.82 5.47
N ALA A 412 10.18 3.25 6.59
CA ALA A 412 9.09 3.79 7.40
C ALA A 412 9.45 5.17 7.99
N ALA A 413 10.70 5.37 8.41
CA ALA A 413 11.20 6.66 8.87
C ALA A 413 11.22 7.71 7.75
N THR A 414 11.64 7.34 6.53
CA THR A 414 11.53 8.20 5.33
C THR A 414 10.09 8.60 5.05
N LEU A 415 9.16 7.64 5.07
CA LEU A 415 7.73 7.90 4.79
C LEU A 415 7.07 8.75 5.88
N ALA A 416 7.45 8.56 7.15
CA ALA A 416 7.01 9.42 8.24
C ALA A 416 7.58 10.85 8.11
N ALA A 417 8.86 11.00 7.75
CA ALA A 417 9.45 12.31 7.48
C ALA A 417 8.80 13.01 6.27
N LEU A 418 8.42 12.26 5.24
CA LEU A 418 7.68 12.76 4.07
C LEU A 418 6.28 13.27 4.46
N LEU A 419 5.55 12.55 5.32
CA LEU A 419 4.23 12.97 5.81
C LEU A 419 4.30 14.18 6.75
N ILE A 420 5.35 14.30 7.58
CA ILE A 420 5.48 15.37 8.59
C ILE A 420 6.11 16.65 8.00
N PHE A 421 7.12 16.51 7.13
CA PHE A 421 7.93 17.64 6.65
C PHE A 421 7.85 17.88 5.13
N GLY A 422 7.20 16.99 4.36
CA GLY A 422 7.09 17.12 2.91
C GLY A 422 6.15 18.23 2.42
N GLY A 423 5.26 18.74 3.28
CA GLY A 423 4.31 19.80 2.91
C GLY A 423 3.20 19.34 1.95
N LEU A 424 2.92 18.04 1.90
CA LEU A 424 1.92 17.40 1.04
C LEU A 424 0.52 18.02 1.22
N SER A 425 -0.24 18.14 0.12
CA SER A 425 -1.68 18.39 0.20
C SER A 425 -2.42 17.15 0.68
N GLU A 426 -3.66 17.32 1.12
CA GLU A 426 -4.52 16.21 1.57
C GLU A 426 -4.75 15.19 0.45
N ASP A 427 -4.89 15.64 -0.80
CA ASP A 427 -4.98 14.79 -1.99
C ASP A 427 -3.71 13.94 -2.21
N SER A 428 -2.53 14.45 -1.88
CA SER A 428 -1.26 13.72 -2.06
C SER A 428 -1.04 12.63 -0.99
N ILE A 429 -1.64 12.74 0.19
CA ILE A 429 -1.43 11.80 1.32
C ILE A 429 -1.84 10.35 0.97
N PRO A 430 -3.01 10.08 0.34
CA PRO A 430 -3.37 8.75 -0.16
C PRO A 430 -2.30 8.08 -1.02
N PHE A 431 -1.62 8.83 -1.90
CA PHE A 431 -0.57 8.28 -2.77
C PHE A 431 0.70 7.85 -2.02
N VAL A 432 0.91 8.34 -0.79
CA VAL A 432 1.95 7.84 0.12
C VAL A 432 1.47 6.59 0.87
N ILE A 433 0.26 6.63 1.42
CA ILE A 433 -0.24 5.60 2.34
C ILE A 433 -0.67 4.32 1.59
N VAL A 434 -1.42 4.46 0.49
CA VAL A 434 -2.06 3.32 -0.19
C VAL A 434 -1.04 2.34 -0.78
N PRO A 435 0.04 2.75 -1.49
CA PRO A 435 1.05 1.79 -1.98
C PRO A 435 1.78 1.03 -0.87
N VAL A 436 1.98 1.67 0.29
CA VAL A 436 2.62 1.05 1.47
C VAL A 436 1.69 0.03 2.12
N PHE A 437 0.41 0.38 2.29
CA PHE A 437 -0.62 -0.54 2.78
C PHE A 437 -0.79 -1.74 1.83
N LEU A 438 -0.87 -1.47 0.52
CA LEU A 438 -0.99 -2.48 -0.53
C LEU A 438 0.22 -3.43 -0.51
N ALA A 439 1.44 -2.92 -0.33
CA ALA A 439 2.64 -3.75 -0.23
C ALA A 439 2.64 -4.67 1.00
N VAL A 440 2.22 -4.15 2.17
CA VAL A 440 2.06 -4.96 3.39
C VAL A 440 0.96 -6.02 3.20
N PHE A 441 -0.15 -5.66 2.56
CA PHE A 441 -1.25 -6.56 2.26
C PHE A 441 -0.85 -7.66 1.26
N ILE A 442 -0.15 -7.32 0.17
CA ILE A 442 0.44 -8.27 -0.79
C ILE A 442 1.43 -9.21 -0.09
N ALA A 443 2.30 -8.70 0.80
CA ALA A 443 3.24 -9.53 1.55
C ALA A 443 2.52 -10.52 2.49
N ALA A 444 1.50 -10.06 3.21
CA ALA A 444 0.66 -10.90 4.06
C ALA A 444 -0.12 -11.96 3.24
N PHE A 445 -0.64 -11.56 2.08
CA PHE A 445 -1.34 -12.44 1.13
C PHE A 445 -0.40 -13.51 0.56
N ALA A 446 0.79 -13.15 0.06
CA ALA A 446 1.78 -14.09 -0.45
C ALA A 446 2.19 -15.13 0.62
N VAL A 447 2.35 -14.69 1.88
CA VAL A 447 2.59 -15.58 3.03
C VAL A 447 1.37 -16.48 3.33
N SER A 448 0.14 -16.01 3.11
CA SER A 448 -1.09 -16.80 3.25
C SER A 448 -1.24 -17.85 2.13
N VAL A 449 -1.00 -17.46 0.88
CA VAL A 449 -1.02 -18.31 -0.31
C VAL A 449 0.04 -19.41 -0.21
N GLY A 450 1.27 -19.07 0.18
CA GLY A 450 2.36 -20.02 0.46
C GLY A 450 2.14 -20.91 1.70
N LYS A 451 1.13 -20.62 2.53
CA LYS A 451 0.63 -21.55 3.57
C LYS A 451 -0.46 -22.47 3.00
N SER A 452 -1.29 -22.01 2.07
CA SER A 452 -2.46 -22.74 1.55
C SER A 452 -2.15 -23.75 0.44
N PHE A 453 -1.17 -23.45 -0.43
CA PHE A 453 -0.73 -24.37 -1.50
C PHE A 453 0.18 -25.53 -1.02
N ARG A 454 0.36 -25.71 0.30
CA ARG A 454 1.05 -26.89 0.83
C ARG A 454 0.22 -28.15 0.53
N ARG A 455 0.86 -29.22 0.03
CA ARG A 455 0.19 -30.40 -0.56
C ARG A 455 -0.93 -31.00 0.30
N SER A 456 -0.84 -30.94 1.63
CA SER A 456 -1.81 -31.48 2.58
C SER A 456 -3.13 -30.70 2.73
N SER A 457 -3.34 -29.57 2.03
CA SER A 457 -4.62 -28.85 2.12
C SER A 457 -5.77 -29.67 1.50
N SER A 458 -6.83 -29.92 2.29
CA SER A 458 -8.01 -30.69 1.86
C SER A 458 -8.75 -30.01 0.71
N LEU A 459 -9.53 -30.77 -0.07
CA LEU A 459 -10.18 -30.26 -1.30
C LEU A 459 -11.02 -29.00 -1.04
N ARG A 460 -11.85 -28.98 0.01
CA ARG A 460 -12.63 -27.78 0.43
C ARG A 460 -11.72 -26.59 0.77
N ARG A 461 -10.54 -26.83 1.33
CA ARG A 461 -9.55 -25.80 1.67
C ARG A 461 -8.83 -25.28 0.42
N ARG A 462 -8.51 -26.15 -0.55
CA ARG A 462 -7.97 -25.79 -1.87
C ARG A 462 -8.96 -24.92 -2.64
N ILE A 463 -10.21 -25.37 -2.80
CA ILE A 463 -11.30 -24.62 -3.45
C ILE A 463 -11.49 -23.26 -2.78
N LEU A 464 -11.61 -23.22 -1.44
CA LEU A 464 -11.74 -21.96 -0.71
C LEU A 464 -10.53 -21.04 -0.94
N SER A 465 -9.31 -21.57 -1.00
CA SER A 465 -8.14 -20.74 -1.32
C SER A 465 -8.11 -20.28 -2.77
N ILE A 466 -8.65 -21.03 -3.73
CA ILE A 466 -8.80 -20.58 -5.12
C ILE A 466 -9.83 -19.45 -5.20
N VAL A 467 -10.95 -19.54 -4.46
CA VAL A 467 -11.94 -18.45 -4.36
C VAL A 467 -11.33 -17.21 -3.69
N VAL A 468 -10.56 -17.38 -2.61
CA VAL A 468 -9.84 -16.27 -1.95
C VAL A 468 -8.72 -15.71 -2.83
N LEU A 469 -8.03 -16.53 -3.64
CA LEU A 469 -7.06 -16.08 -4.64
C LEU A 469 -7.72 -15.27 -5.75
N ALA A 470 -8.86 -15.71 -6.26
CA ALA A 470 -9.61 -15.00 -7.30
C ALA A 470 -10.18 -13.68 -6.76
N PHE A 471 -10.82 -13.69 -5.58
CA PHE A 471 -11.34 -12.48 -4.93
C PHE A 471 -10.21 -11.49 -4.59
N MET A 472 -9.10 -11.96 -4.02
CA MET A 472 -8.01 -11.07 -3.64
C MET A 472 -7.15 -10.65 -4.84
N GLY A 473 -7.05 -11.46 -5.89
CA GLY A 473 -6.50 -11.05 -7.18
C GLY A 473 -7.36 -9.99 -7.86
N PHE A 474 -8.69 -10.10 -7.78
CA PHE A 474 -9.63 -9.07 -8.21
C PHE A 474 -9.46 -7.78 -7.40
N VAL A 475 -9.44 -7.85 -6.06
CA VAL A 475 -9.21 -6.67 -5.19
C VAL A 475 -7.85 -6.01 -5.48
N LEU A 476 -6.77 -6.79 -5.61
CA LEU A 476 -5.45 -6.26 -5.95
C LEU A 476 -5.43 -5.64 -7.36
N PHE A 477 -6.18 -6.19 -8.31
CA PHE A 477 -6.33 -5.61 -9.65
C PHE A 477 -7.17 -4.32 -9.61
N THR A 478 -8.30 -4.27 -8.89
CA THR A 478 -9.11 -3.05 -8.79
C THR A 478 -8.36 -1.95 -8.06
N GLU A 479 -7.70 -2.24 -6.92
CA GLU A 479 -6.88 -1.25 -6.22
C GLU A 479 -5.69 -0.79 -7.07
N PHE A 480 -4.95 -1.70 -7.72
CA PHE A 480 -3.84 -1.31 -8.59
C PHE A 480 -4.30 -0.51 -9.80
N SER A 481 -5.44 -0.86 -10.43
CA SER A 481 -6.05 -0.08 -11.50
C SER A 481 -6.59 1.26 -11.02
N SER A 482 -7.13 1.36 -9.81
CA SER A 482 -7.58 2.62 -9.21
C SER A 482 -6.42 3.53 -8.84
N ILE A 483 -5.31 3.00 -8.30
CA ILE A 483 -4.08 3.75 -8.03
C ILE A 483 -3.43 4.19 -9.33
N LEU A 484 -3.37 3.32 -10.34
CA LEU A 484 -2.81 3.65 -11.66
C LEU A 484 -3.67 4.68 -12.40
N ALA A 485 -5.00 4.53 -12.36
CA ALA A 485 -5.92 5.52 -12.92
C ALA A 485 -5.82 6.84 -12.16
N ALA A 486 -5.81 6.83 -10.83
CA ALA A 486 -5.60 8.03 -10.02
C ALA A 486 -4.27 8.71 -10.38
N LEU A 487 -3.16 7.97 -10.47
CA LEU A 487 -1.84 8.50 -10.85
C LEU A 487 -1.80 9.01 -12.29
N VAL A 488 -2.64 8.51 -13.20
CA VAL A 488 -2.78 9.01 -14.58
C VAL A 488 -3.71 10.22 -14.69
N PHE A 489 -4.75 10.32 -13.84
CA PHE A 489 -5.71 11.44 -13.82
C PHE A 489 -5.28 12.59 -12.88
N SER A 490 -4.47 12.32 -11.86
CA SER A 490 -3.92 13.31 -10.92
C SER A 490 -2.52 13.79 -11.30
N ALA A 491 -1.82 13.11 -12.23
CA ALA A 491 -0.68 13.67 -12.94
C ALA A 491 -1.14 14.68 -14.02
N SER A 492 -2.07 15.57 -13.65
CA SER A 492 -2.38 16.79 -14.38
C SER A 492 -1.19 17.76 -14.38
N ASP A 493 -0.32 17.65 -13.37
CA ASP A 493 1.01 18.25 -13.35
C ASP A 493 2.10 17.15 -13.48
N PRO A 494 2.97 17.19 -14.52
CA PRO A 494 4.12 16.30 -14.63
C PRO A 494 5.13 16.37 -13.47
N ALA A 495 5.12 17.45 -12.67
CA ALA A 495 6.06 17.66 -11.56
C ALA A 495 5.88 16.68 -10.38
N ASP A 496 4.70 16.07 -10.22
CA ASP A 496 4.43 15.10 -9.15
C ASP A 496 4.91 13.67 -9.48
N LEU A 497 5.10 13.33 -10.76
CA LEU A 497 5.53 11.98 -11.18
C LEU A 497 6.83 11.51 -10.51
N PRO A 498 7.90 12.32 -10.37
CA PRO A 498 9.13 11.93 -9.67
C PRO A 498 8.91 11.57 -8.19
N LEU A 499 7.95 12.21 -7.50
CA LEU A 499 7.61 11.90 -6.12
C LEU A 499 6.98 10.51 -6.01
N PHE A 500 6.03 10.19 -6.88
CA PHE A 500 5.40 8.86 -6.91
C PHE A 500 6.41 7.76 -7.30
N PHE A 501 7.32 8.02 -8.25
CA PHE A 501 8.41 7.11 -8.57
C PHE A 501 9.36 6.87 -7.38
N ALA A 502 9.65 7.90 -6.58
CA ALA A 502 10.47 7.75 -5.38
C ALA A 502 9.79 6.86 -4.31
N ILE A 503 8.50 7.09 -4.03
CA ILE A 503 7.70 6.30 -3.09
C ILE A 503 7.59 4.84 -3.55
N GLY A 504 7.22 4.62 -4.82
CA GLY A 504 7.14 3.29 -5.42
C GLY A 504 8.49 2.56 -5.44
N GLY A 505 9.57 3.29 -5.71
CA GLY A 505 10.94 2.79 -5.64
C GLY A 505 11.30 2.26 -4.26
N ILE A 506 10.95 2.97 -3.18
CA ILE A 506 11.22 2.53 -1.80
C ILE A 506 10.52 1.18 -1.53
N VAL A 507 9.25 1.06 -1.92
CA VAL A 507 8.49 -0.20 -1.78
C VAL A 507 9.14 -1.34 -2.57
N LEU A 508 9.48 -1.11 -3.84
CA LEU A 508 10.09 -2.10 -4.73
C LEU A 508 11.47 -2.56 -4.23
N VAL A 509 12.30 -1.64 -3.73
CA VAL A 509 13.63 -1.95 -3.17
C VAL A 509 13.51 -2.87 -1.94
N ASN A 510 12.55 -2.61 -1.04
CA ASN A 510 12.31 -3.51 0.10
C ASN A 510 11.86 -4.91 -0.35
N GLY A 511 10.97 -4.99 -1.35
CA GLY A 511 10.53 -6.26 -1.94
C GLY A 511 11.69 -7.03 -2.58
N LEU A 512 12.51 -6.36 -3.40
CA LEU A 512 13.67 -6.95 -4.08
C LEU A 512 14.68 -7.51 -3.06
N PHE A 513 15.10 -6.70 -2.09
CA PHE A 513 16.12 -7.12 -1.13
C PHE A 513 15.59 -8.12 -0.09
N TYR A 514 14.27 -8.22 0.16
CA TYR A 514 13.70 -9.34 0.92
C TYR A 514 14.05 -10.70 0.29
N PHE A 515 14.09 -10.81 -1.04
CA PHE A 515 14.50 -12.02 -1.74
C PHE A 515 16.03 -12.14 -1.90
N LEU A 516 16.72 -11.04 -2.21
CA LEU A 516 18.18 -11.05 -2.47
C LEU A 516 19.07 -11.19 -1.21
N MET A 517 18.58 -10.88 0.00
CA MET A 517 19.45 -10.85 1.19
C MET A 517 19.84 -12.23 1.74
N GLY A 518 19.17 -13.32 1.32
CA GLY A 518 19.34 -14.65 1.91
C GLY A 518 20.31 -15.56 1.15
N ALA A 519 21.53 -15.75 1.68
CA ALA A 519 22.62 -16.49 1.03
C ALA A 519 23.02 -17.81 1.75
N PRO A 520 23.53 -18.84 1.03
CA PRO A 520 24.24 -19.97 1.63
C PRO A 520 25.52 -19.52 2.35
N THR A 521 25.94 -20.28 3.36
CA THR A 521 27.28 -20.12 3.94
C THR A 521 28.31 -20.86 3.08
N PRO A 522 29.62 -20.56 3.16
CA PRO A 522 30.64 -21.33 2.43
C PRO A 522 30.67 -22.83 2.74
N LEU A 523 30.21 -23.24 3.94
CA LEU A 523 29.97 -24.64 4.28
C LEU A 523 28.69 -25.16 3.61
N GLY A 524 27.62 -24.36 3.62
CA GLY A 524 26.38 -24.62 2.89
C GLY A 524 26.62 -24.90 1.41
N THR A 525 27.31 -24.00 0.70
CA THR A 525 27.62 -24.16 -0.73
C THR A 525 28.31 -25.49 -1.02
N ARG A 526 29.38 -25.85 -0.29
CA ARG A 526 30.08 -27.14 -0.48
C ARG A 526 29.18 -28.36 -0.24
N MET A 527 28.28 -28.27 0.74
CA MET A 527 27.34 -29.35 1.03
C MET A 527 26.23 -29.42 -0.02
N MET A 528 25.75 -28.29 -0.55
CA MET A 528 24.80 -28.23 -1.66
C MET A 528 25.42 -28.77 -2.96
N ASP A 529 26.65 -28.36 -3.30
CA ASP A 529 27.38 -28.87 -4.47
C ASP A 529 27.59 -30.42 -4.38
N GLY A 530 27.76 -30.95 -3.16
CA GLY A 530 27.85 -32.39 -2.92
C GLY A 530 26.50 -33.12 -2.95
N ILE A 531 25.43 -32.46 -2.47
CA ILE A 531 24.05 -32.95 -2.54
C ILE A 531 23.55 -32.99 -4.00
N ASP A 532 23.87 -31.97 -4.80
CA ASP A 532 23.53 -31.92 -6.22
C ASP A 532 24.27 -33.02 -7.01
N GLY A 533 25.55 -33.29 -6.68
CA GLY A 533 26.30 -34.42 -7.24
C GLY A 533 25.72 -35.79 -6.87
N LEU A 534 25.19 -35.96 -5.65
CA LEU A 534 24.49 -37.17 -5.24
C LEU A 534 23.13 -37.31 -5.94
N ARG A 535 22.36 -36.22 -5.99
CA ARG A 535 21.08 -36.12 -6.72
C ARG A 535 21.27 -36.57 -8.17
N GLN A 536 22.32 -36.10 -8.84
CA GLN A 536 22.62 -36.48 -10.22
C GLN A 536 22.86 -37.99 -10.35
N TYR A 537 23.72 -38.59 -9.51
CA TYR A 537 23.97 -40.04 -9.51
C TYR A 537 22.68 -40.87 -9.34
N LEU A 538 21.83 -40.48 -8.38
CA LEU A 538 20.55 -41.16 -8.11
C LEU A 538 19.55 -41.05 -9.28
N THR A 539 19.64 -40.00 -10.09
CA THR A 539 18.78 -39.79 -11.27
C THR A 539 19.31 -40.35 -12.59
N LEU A 540 20.61 -40.67 -12.69
CA LEU A 540 21.21 -41.17 -13.94
C LEU A 540 20.73 -42.58 -14.28
N ALA A 541 20.59 -42.88 -15.57
CA ALA A 541 20.29 -44.23 -16.03
C ALA A 541 21.49 -45.17 -15.82
N GLU A 542 21.21 -46.46 -15.67
CA GLU A 542 22.21 -47.51 -15.39
C GLU A 542 23.35 -47.54 -16.43
N LYS A 543 23.01 -47.39 -17.72
CA LYS A 543 23.97 -47.28 -18.83
C LYS A 543 24.94 -46.10 -18.68
N ASP A 544 24.49 -44.99 -18.10
CA ASP A 544 25.32 -43.80 -17.92
C ASP A 544 26.18 -43.88 -16.65
N ARG A 545 25.72 -44.63 -15.63
CA ARG A 545 26.53 -44.97 -14.45
C ARG A 545 27.69 -45.90 -14.79
N LEU A 546 27.54 -46.81 -15.76
CA LEU A 546 28.65 -47.66 -16.24
C LEU A 546 29.81 -46.86 -16.87
N ASN A 547 29.56 -45.61 -17.30
CA ASN A 547 30.61 -44.71 -17.77
C ASN A 547 31.31 -43.94 -16.63
N MET A 548 30.85 -44.08 -15.37
CA MET A 548 31.48 -43.46 -14.20
C MET A 548 32.55 -44.39 -13.63
N GLN A 549 33.81 -44.00 -13.78
CA GLN A 549 34.94 -44.73 -13.22
C GLN A 549 34.79 -44.88 -11.69
N SER A 550 35.00 -46.09 -11.20
CA SER A 550 34.90 -46.49 -9.78
C SER A 550 33.52 -46.36 -9.13
N ALA A 551 32.44 -46.17 -9.89
CA ALA A 551 31.09 -46.26 -9.34
C ALA A 551 30.80 -47.70 -8.84
N PRO A 552 30.20 -47.88 -7.65
CA PRO A 552 29.91 -49.20 -7.11
C PRO A 552 28.79 -49.90 -7.90
N GLU A 553 28.92 -51.23 -8.04
CA GLU A 553 27.91 -52.08 -8.65
C GLU A 553 26.60 -52.07 -7.84
N MET A 554 25.47 -52.14 -8.55
CA MET A 554 24.16 -52.17 -7.91
C MET A 554 24.00 -53.48 -7.11
N SER A 555 23.45 -53.35 -5.90
CA SER A 555 23.18 -54.47 -4.99
C SER A 555 22.10 -54.05 -3.98
N PRO A 556 21.43 -55.00 -3.29
CA PRO A 556 20.39 -54.67 -2.31
C PRO A 556 20.91 -53.74 -1.20
N ARG A 557 22.09 -54.04 -0.66
CA ARG A 557 22.73 -53.22 0.38
C ARG A 557 23.07 -51.80 -0.09
N HIS A 558 23.51 -51.64 -1.34
CA HIS A 558 23.77 -50.31 -1.94
C HIS A 558 22.48 -49.52 -2.12
N PHE A 559 21.44 -50.18 -2.66
CA PHE A 559 20.10 -49.60 -2.80
C PHE A 559 19.54 -49.13 -1.47
N GLU A 560 19.53 -49.99 -0.44
CA GLU A 560 19.04 -49.68 0.91
C GLU A 560 19.80 -48.51 1.55
N THR A 561 21.13 -48.49 1.41
CA THR A 561 21.98 -47.43 1.98
C THR A 561 21.66 -46.05 1.40
N LEU A 562 21.33 -45.96 0.11
CA LEU A 562 21.03 -44.70 -0.58
C LEU A 562 19.55 -44.34 -0.64
N LEU A 563 18.62 -45.29 -0.44
CA LEU A 563 17.18 -45.05 -0.49
C LEU A 563 16.70 -43.93 0.47
N PRO A 564 17.15 -43.83 1.73
CA PRO A 564 16.84 -42.69 2.60
C PRO A 564 17.25 -41.33 2.02
N TYR A 565 18.38 -41.26 1.31
CA TYR A 565 18.87 -40.04 0.67
C TYR A 565 18.08 -39.70 -0.60
N ALA A 566 17.67 -40.71 -1.38
CA ALA A 566 16.77 -40.52 -2.51
C ALA A 566 15.42 -39.94 -2.06
N VAL A 567 14.86 -40.49 -0.97
CA VAL A 567 13.66 -39.98 -0.27
C VAL A 567 13.85 -38.55 0.26
N ALA A 568 15.03 -38.24 0.82
CA ALA A 568 15.35 -36.89 1.29
C ALA A 568 15.39 -35.84 0.15
N LEU A 569 15.69 -36.27 -1.07
CA LEU A 569 15.88 -35.41 -2.25
C LEU A 569 14.67 -35.39 -3.20
N GLY A 570 13.67 -36.24 -3.01
CA GLY A 570 12.53 -36.38 -3.92
C GLY A 570 12.88 -37.12 -5.23
N VAL A 571 13.86 -38.02 -5.18
CA VAL A 571 14.34 -38.84 -6.32
C VAL A 571 14.24 -40.35 -6.05
N GLU A 572 13.40 -40.74 -5.08
CA GLU A 572 13.14 -42.14 -4.69
C GLU A 572 12.58 -42.99 -5.84
N LYS A 573 11.82 -42.41 -6.76
CA LYS A 573 11.27 -43.10 -7.94
C LYS A 573 12.35 -43.56 -8.93
N PRO A 574 13.14 -42.69 -9.58
CA PRO A 574 14.18 -43.13 -10.52
C PRO A 574 15.24 -44.02 -9.86
N TRP A 575 15.50 -43.86 -8.56
CA TRP A 575 16.37 -44.78 -7.80
C TRP A 575 15.76 -46.20 -7.72
N SER A 576 14.49 -46.31 -7.30
CA SER A 576 13.76 -47.58 -7.21
C SER A 576 13.59 -48.26 -8.58
N GLU A 577 13.23 -47.48 -9.61
CA GLU A 577 13.13 -47.96 -10.99
C GLU A 577 14.46 -48.52 -11.52
N THR A 578 15.61 -48.05 -11.02
CA THR A 578 16.90 -48.61 -11.42
C THR A 578 17.21 -49.90 -10.68
N PHE A 579 16.91 -49.98 -9.38
CA PHE A 579 17.08 -51.21 -8.62
C PHE A 579 16.13 -52.33 -9.11
N GLU A 580 14.90 -52.01 -9.49
CA GLU A 580 13.98 -53.00 -10.09
C GLU A 580 14.48 -53.49 -11.46
N ARG A 581 15.01 -52.61 -12.32
CA ARG A 581 15.66 -53.01 -13.58
C ARG A 581 16.86 -53.92 -13.36
N TRP A 582 17.73 -53.58 -12.41
CA TRP A 582 18.86 -54.41 -12.02
C TRP A 582 18.40 -55.77 -11.46
N LEU A 583 17.39 -55.79 -10.59
CA LEU A 583 16.85 -57.02 -9.99
C LEU A 583 16.25 -57.94 -11.05
N LEU A 584 15.52 -57.38 -12.03
CA LEU A 584 15.00 -58.14 -13.17
C LEU A 584 16.15 -58.73 -14.02
N ALA A 585 17.18 -57.95 -14.34
CA ALA A 585 18.34 -58.42 -15.09
C ALA A 585 19.14 -59.51 -14.34
N ALA A 586 19.35 -59.34 -13.04
CA ALA A 586 20.01 -60.32 -12.18
C ALA A 586 19.19 -61.60 -12.01
N SER A 587 17.85 -61.51 -11.93
CA SER A 587 16.96 -62.66 -11.72
C SER A 587 16.99 -63.70 -12.86
N ALA A 588 17.41 -63.30 -14.07
CA ALA A 588 17.66 -64.22 -15.17
C ALA A 588 18.81 -65.20 -14.88
N GLY A 589 19.71 -64.85 -13.95
CA GLY A 589 20.85 -65.65 -13.48
C GLY A 589 20.53 -66.52 -12.26
N ALA A 590 19.54 -67.42 -12.36
CA ALA A 590 19.35 -68.57 -11.47
C ALA A 590 19.14 -68.30 -9.96
N ALA A 591 18.50 -67.18 -9.56
CA ALA A 591 17.84 -67.08 -8.25
C ALA A 591 16.73 -66.02 -8.23
N ALA A 592 15.47 -66.42 -8.47
CA ALA A 592 14.30 -65.57 -8.24
C ALA A 592 13.92 -65.50 -6.74
N ALA A 593 14.90 -65.17 -5.89
CA ALA A 593 14.66 -64.87 -4.49
C ALA A 593 13.92 -63.51 -4.41
N ALA A 594 12.63 -63.54 -4.07
CA ALA A 594 11.84 -62.33 -3.90
C ALA A 594 12.50 -61.43 -2.84
N TYR A 595 12.88 -60.21 -3.24
CA TYR A 595 13.58 -59.28 -2.37
C TYR A 595 12.68 -58.87 -1.19
N GLN A 596 13.03 -59.35 0.00
CA GLN A 596 12.38 -58.99 1.26
C GLN A 596 13.36 -58.20 2.14
N PRO A 597 13.23 -56.86 2.21
CA PRO A 597 14.04 -56.04 3.10
C PRO A 597 13.73 -56.33 4.57
N SER A 598 14.78 -56.56 5.36
CA SER A 598 14.68 -56.87 6.80
C SER A 598 14.13 -55.73 7.68
N TRP A 599 13.98 -54.53 7.12
CA TRP A 599 13.54 -53.31 7.80
C TRP A 599 12.04 -52.99 7.62
N TYR A 600 11.30 -53.79 6.83
CA TYR A 600 9.87 -53.64 6.61
C TYR A 600 9.13 -54.97 6.74
N HIS A 601 8.05 -54.98 7.52
CA HIS A 601 7.13 -56.12 7.63
C HIS A 601 5.72 -55.72 7.16
N GLY A 602 5.19 -56.45 6.17
CA GLY A 602 3.89 -56.24 5.57
C GLY A 602 3.73 -57.09 4.30
N ASP A 603 2.85 -56.67 3.39
CA ASP A 603 2.62 -57.38 2.12
C ASP A 603 3.91 -57.59 1.32
N SER A 604 4.09 -58.80 0.78
CA SER A 604 5.25 -59.15 -0.04
C SER A 604 5.29 -58.39 -1.37
N PHE A 605 6.47 -57.91 -1.75
CA PHE A 605 6.69 -57.22 -3.02
C PHE A 605 6.56 -58.18 -4.21
N GLY A 606 5.46 -58.05 -4.96
CA GLY A 606 5.30 -58.68 -6.28
C GLY A 606 5.96 -57.83 -7.39
N PRO A 607 6.20 -58.41 -8.59
CA PRO A 607 6.77 -57.69 -9.73
C PRO A 607 5.99 -56.39 -10.05
N GLY A 608 6.69 -55.28 -10.33
CA GLY A 608 6.11 -53.96 -10.58
C GLY A 608 5.61 -53.23 -9.34
N SER A 609 5.13 -53.94 -8.31
CA SER A 609 4.62 -53.32 -7.07
C SER A 609 5.70 -52.69 -6.19
N PHE A 610 6.98 -53.05 -6.42
CA PHE A 610 8.10 -52.57 -5.64
C PHE A 610 8.31 -51.06 -5.82
N THR A 611 8.48 -50.60 -7.06
CA THR A 611 8.70 -49.18 -7.38
C THR A 611 7.54 -48.30 -6.96
N ASP A 612 6.29 -48.76 -7.05
CA ASP A 612 5.13 -47.98 -6.58
C ASP A 612 5.07 -47.90 -5.04
N THR A 613 5.37 -48.99 -4.33
CA THR A 613 5.32 -49.01 -2.86
C THR A 613 6.47 -48.20 -2.24
N ILE A 614 7.68 -48.33 -2.78
CA ILE A 614 8.88 -47.66 -2.25
C ILE A 614 9.05 -46.25 -2.83
N GLY A 615 8.85 -46.07 -4.14
CA GLY A 615 8.85 -44.76 -4.79
C GLY A 615 7.64 -43.88 -4.44
N GLY A 616 6.63 -44.42 -3.76
CA GLY A 616 5.53 -43.65 -3.14
C GLY A 616 5.74 -43.34 -1.65
N LEU A 617 6.75 -43.94 -1.00
CA LEU A 617 6.88 -44.01 0.47
C LEU A 617 6.99 -42.64 1.15
N ALA A 618 7.85 -41.75 0.63
CA ALA A 618 8.07 -40.43 1.20
C ALA A 618 6.79 -39.56 1.15
N GLY A 619 6.04 -39.68 0.06
CA GLY A 619 4.75 -39.04 -0.15
C GLY A 619 3.67 -39.59 0.77
N SER A 620 3.50 -40.92 0.81
CA SER A 620 2.47 -41.56 1.64
C SER A 620 2.70 -41.35 3.14
N MET A 621 3.97 -41.37 3.61
CA MET A 621 4.32 -40.93 4.95
C MET A 621 3.94 -39.47 5.19
N THR A 622 4.37 -38.55 4.32
CA THR A 622 4.09 -37.11 4.45
C THR A 622 2.57 -36.82 4.48
N ASP A 623 1.79 -37.43 3.61
CA ASP A 623 0.35 -37.18 3.50
C ASP A 623 -0.45 -37.83 4.65
N LYS A 624 -0.04 -39.02 5.15
CA LYS A 624 -0.61 -39.61 6.38
C LYS A 624 -0.30 -38.77 7.60
N ILE A 625 0.98 -38.44 7.83
CA ILE A 625 1.40 -37.58 8.93
C ILE A 625 0.62 -36.26 8.90
N THR A 626 0.51 -35.60 7.74
CA THR A 626 -0.15 -34.29 7.67
C THR A 626 -1.69 -34.36 7.71
N SER A 627 -2.30 -35.50 7.37
CA SER A 627 -3.75 -35.74 7.50
C SER A 627 -4.19 -36.29 8.87
N SER A 628 -3.23 -36.56 9.77
CA SER A 628 -3.47 -36.83 11.20
C SER A 628 -3.50 -35.58 12.11
N LEU A 629 -3.14 -34.41 11.58
CA LEU A 629 -3.00 -33.19 12.38
C LEU A 629 -4.33 -32.46 12.64
N PRO A 630 -4.54 -31.88 13.83
CA PRO A 630 -5.73 -31.08 14.13
C PRO A 630 -5.78 -29.75 13.35
N PRO A 631 -6.98 -29.23 13.00
CA PRO A 631 -7.13 -27.99 12.24
C PRO A 631 -6.90 -26.73 13.09
N PRO A 632 -6.27 -25.67 12.54
CA PRO A 632 -6.10 -24.39 13.24
C PRO A 632 -7.34 -23.48 13.15
N ALA A 633 -7.52 -22.62 14.16
CA ALA A 633 -8.62 -21.65 14.29
C ALA A 633 -8.55 -20.48 13.27
N ARG A 634 -9.59 -19.64 13.25
CA ARG A 634 -9.77 -18.49 12.34
C ARG A 634 -10.42 -17.28 13.05
N SER A 635 -10.16 -16.09 12.53
CA SER A 635 -10.88 -14.82 12.78
C SER A 635 -10.97 -14.01 11.46
N SER A 636 -11.81 -12.95 11.40
CA SER A 636 -12.20 -12.27 10.14
C SER A 636 -12.82 -10.87 10.35
N SER A 637 -12.56 -9.90 9.45
CA SER A 637 -13.20 -8.56 9.38
C SER A 637 -12.94 -7.81 8.03
N SER A 638 -13.56 -6.64 7.80
CA SER A 638 -13.51 -5.74 6.61
C SER A 638 -13.99 -4.30 6.98
N GLY A 639 -13.92 -3.22 6.17
CA GLY A 639 -13.36 -2.93 4.83
C GLY A 639 -14.34 -2.18 3.88
N PHE A 640 -14.08 -0.92 3.48
CA PHE A 640 -14.90 -0.04 2.58
C PHE A 640 -14.08 1.20 2.02
N SER A 641 -14.65 2.10 1.18
CA SER A 641 -14.06 3.32 0.51
C SER A 641 -15.02 4.55 0.51
N SER A 642 -14.83 5.80 -0.03
CA SER A 642 -13.83 6.60 -0.84
C SER A 642 -13.88 8.12 -0.40
N GLY A 643 -13.35 9.23 -0.99
CA GLY A 643 -12.58 9.61 -2.20
C GLY A 643 -13.40 10.35 -3.30
N GLY A 644 -13.06 11.54 -3.90
CA GLY A 644 -11.99 12.58 -3.73
C GLY A 644 -11.99 13.71 -4.83
N GLY A 645 -11.22 14.82 -4.69
CA GLY A 645 -11.06 15.98 -5.67
C GLY A 645 -11.73 17.33 -5.25
N PHE A 646 -11.62 18.53 -5.89
CA PHE A 646 -10.83 19.19 -6.99
C PHE A 646 -11.43 20.63 -7.25
N SER A 647 -10.83 21.75 -7.75
CA SER A 647 -9.47 22.38 -7.87
C SER A 647 -9.56 23.81 -8.54
N GLY A 648 -8.61 24.77 -8.37
CA GLY A 648 -8.57 26.14 -8.97
C GLY A 648 -7.27 26.95 -8.69
N GLY A 649 -6.95 28.06 -9.40
CA GLY A 649 -5.61 28.72 -9.26
C GLY A 649 -5.45 30.23 -9.60
N GLY A 650 -5.11 31.03 -8.59
CA GLY A 650 -4.74 32.47 -8.69
C GLY A 650 -3.99 32.94 -7.43
N GLY A 651 -3.64 34.23 -7.35
CA GLY A 651 -2.97 34.84 -6.18
C GLY A 651 -3.80 35.96 -5.54
N GLY A 652 -3.82 36.02 -4.20
CA GLY A 652 -4.77 36.84 -3.44
C GLY A 652 -5.98 36.04 -2.96
N GLY A 653 -7.11 36.71 -2.66
CA GLY A 653 -8.29 36.09 -2.08
C GLY A 653 -8.91 34.95 -2.91
N GLY A 654 -9.43 33.93 -2.20
CA GLY A 654 -10.26 32.84 -2.76
C GLY A 654 -11.74 33.21 -2.71
N GLY A 655 -12.32 33.27 -1.52
CA GLY A 655 -13.71 33.72 -1.34
C GLY A 655 -14.22 33.57 0.10
N GLY A 656 -15.46 33.14 0.27
CA GLY A 656 -16.09 33.02 1.59
C GLY A 656 -17.59 32.73 1.57
N GLY A 657 -18.18 32.61 2.76
CA GLY A 657 -19.60 32.32 2.95
C GLY A 657 -20.03 32.44 4.41
N GLY A 658 -21.26 32.01 4.73
CA GLY A 658 -21.76 31.97 6.11
C GLY A 658 -21.57 30.60 6.78
N TRP A 659 -21.67 30.57 8.12
CA TRP A 659 -21.68 29.34 8.94
C TRP A 659 -22.57 29.48 10.18
#